data_AF-A0A2S9DXD0-F1
#
_entry.id   AF-A0A2S9DXD0-F1
#
_cell.length_a   1.000
_cell.length_b   1.000
_cell.length_c   1.000
_cell.angle_alpha   90.00
_cell.angle_beta   90.00
_cell.angle_gamma   90.00
#
_symmetry.space_group_name_H-M   'P 1'
#
loop_
_entity.id
_entity.type
_entity.pdbx_description
1 polymer ?
#
loop_
_entity_poly.entity_id
_entity_poly.type
_entity_poly.pdbx_seq_one_letter_code
_entity_poly.pdbx_strand_id
1 'polypeptide(L)'
;MKKRATTAFAATCLGAALVTGTMAPASAVEPEVELTSIEEIQGTEDATGMAGQQVSVRGVVTGAYPEGGIRGFYVQTAGSGSEISPAGSSAIFVYSPGGVGKVAVGDHVQVSGEVSEYYGMTQISASDQAVEVLVEPAEAIKPLAIDIPAADAERERFEGMLIDPQGQWTVADNYRLNQYGEVTLAEGTSSIIEGERTLRQATDVFAPGSDEAQALEAENQARELVLDDGATLNFLGAKANKLVELPYISADQHVTVGKQVSFTGPVIMDYRYDLWRLQPQGQIVGAEDPDIPVSFEQVTQDAPAAVGGNVSVGSFNVLNYFTTTGEQLDGCNYYTDREGNPISVRSGCDARGAASAESLERQQSKIVTALNKFDADVVVLEEIENSARFAQDRDAALKILVAALNEAAGQERWSFAPSPEELPADEDVIRTAMIYQRDAVKLIDESVVLDDAAFDNARDPLAQAFQRVGGNSKTRFLVVANHFKSKGSDPKDGSANADQGDGAGAWNAARVEQAHAVVRFAEGLKDSRNTDKVLLAGDFNSYSAEDPIKVMTDAGYVNLGAEASTQSYLFGGRTGSLDHVLGSAEIADKVTGETIWNINATESVAFEYSRYNNNVAQLFSPDQFRSSDHDPVLVGLQLNKK
;
A
#
# COMPACT_ATOMS: atom_id res chain seq x y z
N MET A 1 63.02 35.97 -34.43
CA MET A 1 63.75 36.56 -35.58
C MET A 1 64.48 35.47 -36.35
N LYS A 2 64.29 35.44 -37.67
CA LYS A 2 65.16 34.87 -38.74
C LYS A 2 65.46 33.36 -38.68
N LYS A 3 64.79 32.52 -39.47
CA LYS A 3 65.01 32.21 -40.92
C LYS A 3 66.36 31.51 -41.22
N ARG A 4 66.22 30.23 -41.64
CA ARG A 4 66.71 29.56 -42.87
C ARG A 4 68.16 29.79 -43.35
N ALA A 5 68.86 28.68 -43.65
CA ALA A 5 69.30 28.25 -45.00
C ALA A 5 70.52 27.27 -44.91
N THR A 6 70.39 25.99 -45.26
CA THR A 6 70.69 25.30 -46.56
C THR A 6 72.18 24.97 -46.81
N THR A 7 72.43 23.75 -47.34
CA THR A 7 73.37 23.31 -48.43
C THR A 7 74.05 21.97 -48.04
N ALA A 8 73.50 20.81 -48.44
CA ALA A 8 73.67 20.05 -49.71
C ALA A 8 74.98 19.24 -49.82
N PHE A 9 74.87 17.91 -49.99
CA PHE A 9 75.78 17.12 -50.84
C PHE A 9 75.05 15.91 -51.47
N ALA A 10 75.32 15.76 -52.77
CA ALA A 10 74.77 14.83 -53.76
C ALA A 10 75.18 13.36 -53.47
N ALA A 11 74.29 12.37 -53.61
CA ALA A 11 73.87 11.63 -54.82
C ALA A 11 74.88 10.58 -55.32
N THR A 12 74.52 9.31 -55.16
CA THR A 12 74.99 8.22 -56.03
C THR A 12 73.79 7.36 -56.40
N CYS A 13 73.43 7.36 -57.68
CA CYS A 13 72.45 6.48 -58.29
C CYS A 13 73.04 5.08 -58.49
N LEU A 14 72.24 4.05 -58.22
CA LEU A 14 72.31 2.79 -58.97
C LEU A 14 70.88 2.28 -59.13
N GLY A 15 70.40 2.26 -60.37
CA GLY A 15 69.08 1.78 -60.72
C GLY A 15 69.05 0.26 -60.89
N ALA A 16 67.94 -0.35 -60.49
CA ALA A 16 67.50 -1.63 -61.04
C ALA A 16 65.98 -1.81 -60.81
N ALA A 17 65.29 -2.04 -61.94
CA ALA A 17 63.99 -2.70 -62.11
C ALA A 17 62.74 -2.14 -61.39
N LEU A 18 61.92 -1.40 -62.14
CA LEU A 18 60.48 -1.30 -61.91
C LEU A 18 59.85 -2.69 -62.15
N VAL A 19 59.31 -3.30 -61.10
CA VAL A 19 58.18 -4.22 -61.21
C VAL A 19 56.97 -3.45 -60.69
N THR A 20 56.10 -3.02 -61.59
CA THR A 20 54.77 -2.48 -61.25
C THR A 20 53.89 -3.63 -60.76
N GLY A 21 54.03 -3.98 -59.48
CA GLY A 21 53.02 -4.74 -58.76
C GLY A 21 51.87 -3.80 -58.42
N THR A 22 50.71 -4.03 -59.01
CA THR A 22 49.44 -3.46 -58.55
C THR A 22 49.16 -3.99 -57.15
N MET A 23 49.61 -3.28 -56.10
CA MET A 23 49.06 -3.51 -54.77
C MET A 23 47.66 -2.92 -54.77
N ALA A 24 46.66 -3.80 -54.83
CA ALA A 24 45.32 -3.47 -54.38
C ALA A 24 45.43 -2.91 -52.95
N PRO A 25 44.61 -1.90 -52.56
CA PRO A 25 44.55 -1.51 -51.16
C PRO A 25 44.25 -2.77 -50.35
N ALA A 26 45.12 -3.10 -49.39
CA ALA A 26 44.82 -4.10 -48.40
C ALA A 26 43.55 -3.62 -47.69
N SER A 27 42.43 -4.30 -47.93
CA SER A 27 41.26 -4.16 -47.09
C SER A 27 41.72 -4.53 -45.70
N ALA A 28 41.84 -3.54 -44.81
CA ALA A 28 41.97 -3.82 -43.40
C ALA A 28 40.70 -4.58 -43.04
N VAL A 29 40.83 -5.88 -42.81
CA VAL A 29 39.78 -6.67 -42.16
C VAL A 29 39.69 -6.07 -40.76
N GLU A 30 38.61 -5.36 -40.47
CA GLU A 30 38.31 -4.96 -39.09
C GLU A 30 38.32 -6.23 -38.23
N PRO A 31 38.94 -6.21 -37.03
CA PRO A 31 38.96 -7.38 -36.17
C PRO A 31 37.51 -7.81 -35.90
N GLU A 32 37.21 -9.08 -36.19
CA GLU A 32 35.92 -9.69 -35.88
C GLU A 32 35.72 -9.61 -34.36
N VAL A 33 34.67 -8.90 -33.93
CA VAL A 33 34.33 -8.77 -32.51
C VAL A 33 33.85 -10.12 -32.03
N GLU A 34 34.58 -10.73 -31.09
CA GLU A 34 34.17 -11.98 -30.47
C GLU A 34 32.92 -11.74 -29.63
N LEU A 35 31.83 -12.45 -29.95
CA LEU A 35 30.56 -12.33 -29.26
C LEU A 35 30.46 -13.39 -28.15
N THR A 36 30.06 -12.95 -26.97
CA THR A 36 29.64 -13.81 -25.85
C THR A 36 28.13 -13.95 -25.89
N SER A 37 27.58 -15.14 -25.63
CA SER A 37 26.12 -15.27 -25.53
C SER A 37 25.62 -14.66 -24.23
N ILE A 38 24.40 -14.10 -24.25
CA ILE A 38 23.80 -13.50 -23.06
C ILE A 38 23.59 -14.56 -21.98
N GLU A 39 23.20 -15.78 -22.38
CA GLU A 39 22.98 -16.91 -21.50
C GLU A 39 24.25 -17.34 -20.76
N GLU A 40 25.43 -17.23 -21.39
CA GLU A 40 26.70 -17.57 -20.76
C GLU A 40 27.11 -16.51 -19.73
N ILE A 41 26.82 -15.24 -20.01
CA ILE A 41 27.04 -14.15 -19.06
C ILE A 41 26.15 -14.34 -17.84
N GLN A 42 24.86 -14.62 -18.05
CA GLN A 42 23.93 -14.86 -16.95
C GLN A 42 24.33 -16.10 -16.14
N GLY A 43 24.53 -17.24 -16.80
CA GLY A 43 24.75 -18.50 -16.11
C GLY A 43 23.50 -19.02 -15.40
N THR A 44 23.65 -20.03 -14.54
CA THR A 44 22.54 -20.71 -13.85
C THR A 44 22.51 -20.46 -12.34
N GLU A 45 23.43 -19.68 -11.82
CA GLU A 45 23.54 -19.34 -10.40
C GLU A 45 23.08 -17.89 -10.22
N ASP A 46 22.76 -17.48 -8.99
CA ASP A 46 22.27 -16.13 -8.64
C ASP A 46 23.29 -14.98 -8.87
N ALA A 47 24.48 -15.28 -9.42
CA ALA A 47 25.48 -14.28 -9.77
C ALA A 47 26.36 -14.75 -10.94
N THR A 48 26.74 -13.81 -11.80
CA THR A 48 27.56 -14.11 -12.97
C THR A 48 28.98 -14.54 -12.60
N GLY A 49 29.45 -15.62 -13.24
CA GLY A 49 30.87 -16.02 -13.23
C GLY A 49 31.78 -15.09 -14.04
N MET A 50 31.22 -14.13 -14.78
CA MET A 50 31.92 -13.25 -15.71
C MET A 50 32.14 -11.83 -15.19
N ALA A 51 31.88 -11.56 -13.90
CA ALA A 51 32.03 -10.23 -13.31
C ALA A 51 33.43 -9.63 -13.55
N GLY A 52 33.47 -8.37 -13.99
CA GLY A 52 34.68 -7.62 -14.34
C GLY A 52 35.28 -7.96 -15.72
N GLN A 53 34.65 -8.86 -16.49
CA GLN A 53 35.10 -9.18 -17.86
C GLN A 53 34.48 -8.22 -18.89
N GLN A 54 35.26 -7.90 -19.93
CA GLN A 54 34.76 -7.20 -21.10
C GLN A 54 34.13 -8.18 -22.08
N VAL A 55 32.87 -7.97 -22.41
CA VAL A 55 32.10 -8.81 -23.33
C VAL A 55 31.51 -7.98 -24.46
N SER A 56 31.12 -8.65 -25.54
CA SER A 56 30.28 -8.06 -26.59
C SER A 56 29.11 -9.00 -26.86
N VAL A 57 27.89 -8.46 -26.86
CA VAL A 57 26.65 -9.22 -27.07
C VAL A 57 25.87 -8.66 -28.24
N ARG A 58 25.01 -9.48 -28.85
CA ARG A 58 23.98 -9.04 -29.77
C ARG A 58 22.62 -9.51 -29.32
N GLY A 59 21.60 -8.69 -29.52
CA GLY A 59 20.23 -9.05 -29.19
C GLY A 59 19.23 -7.95 -29.53
N VAL A 60 17.98 -8.19 -29.20
CA VAL A 60 16.87 -7.27 -29.45
C VAL A 60 16.55 -6.52 -28.17
N VAL A 61 16.36 -5.21 -28.26
CA VAL A 61 15.95 -4.38 -27.13
C VAL A 61 14.51 -4.70 -26.74
N THR A 62 14.29 -5.12 -25.49
CA THR A 62 12.96 -5.46 -24.95
C THR A 62 12.39 -4.40 -24.03
N GLY A 63 13.21 -3.53 -23.46
CA GLY A 63 12.76 -2.35 -22.72
C GLY A 63 13.82 -1.27 -22.70
N ALA A 64 13.44 0.01 -22.68
CA ALA A 64 14.36 1.14 -22.71
C ALA A 64 13.90 2.29 -21.80
N TYR A 65 14.82 2.78 -20.95
CA TYR A 65 14.50 3.75 -19.90
C TYR A 65 15.44 4.97 -19.98
N PRO A 66 15.25 5.85 -20.98
CA PRO A 66 16.03 7.08 -21.11
C PRO A 66 15.68 8.11 -20.02
N GLU A 67 14.46 8.04 -19.50
CA GLU A 67 13.93 8.87 -18.41
C GLU A 67 13.69 8.02 -17.15
N GLY A 68 13.07 8.57 -16.11
CA GLY A 68 12.73 7.83 -14.88
C GLY A 68 13.90 7.48 -13.94
N GLY A 69 15.14 7.50 -14.44
CA GLY A 69 16.36 7.33 -13.63
C GLY A 69 16.99 5.93 -13.68
N ILE A 70 16.34 4.95 -14.32
CA ILE A 70 16.93 3.62 -14.60
C ILE A 70 18.15 3.73 -15.53
N ARG A 71 18.08 4.59 -16.55
CA ARG A 71 19.21 4.98 -17.43
C ARG A 71 19.89 3.81 -18.16
N GLY A 72 19.09 2.87 -18.64
CA GLY A 72 19.57 1.70 -19.37
C GLY A 72 18.46 1.04 -20.17
N PHE A 73 18.73 -0.14 -20.71
CA PHE A 73 17.80 -0.89 -21.54
C PHE A 73 18.06 -2.40 -21.41
N TYR A 74 17.05 -3.23 -21.59
CA TYR A 74 17.20 -4.69 -21.62
C TYR A 74 17.47 -5.16 -23.04
N VAL A 75 18.39 -6.12 -23.19
CA VAL A 75 18.70 -6.79 -24.45
C VAL A 75 18.45 -8.27 -24.27
N GLN A 76 17.71 -8.88 -25.19
CA GLN A 76 17.40 -10.31 -25.17
C GLN A 76 17.87 -11.00 -26.45
N THR A 77 18.38 -12.23 -26.34
CA THR A 77 18.84 -13.04 -27.48
C THR A 77 17.75 -13.13 -28.55
N ALA A 78 18.08 -12.81 -29.80
CA ALA A 78 17.12 -12.80 -30.91
C ALA A 78 16.39 -14.15 -31.07
N GLY A 79 15.08 -14.11 -31.32
CA GLY A 79 14.24 -15.30 -31.49
C GLY A 79 13.98 -16.14 -30.22
N SER A 80 14.56 -15.76 -29.07
CA SER A 80 14.33 -16.43 -27.79
C SER A 80 12.96 -16.09 -27.17
N GLY A 81 12.66 -16.74 -26.04
CA GLY A 81 11.42 -16.55 -25.27
C GLY A 81 10.29 -17.53 -25.61
N SER A 82 10.47 -18.43 -26.59
CA SER A 82 9.58 -19.60 -26.74
C SER A 82 10.04 -20.84 -25.97
N GLU A 83 11.32 -20.90 -25.59
CA GLU A 83 11.93 -21.98 -24.82
C GLU A 83 12.88 -21.38 -23.77
N ILE A 84 13.06 -22.10 -22.66
CA ILE A 84 13.96 -21.71 -21.58
C ILE A 84 15.35 -22.29 -21.87
N SER A 85 16.36 -21.43 -21.93
CA SER A 85 17.74 -21.88 -22.10
C SER A 85 18.24 -22.65 -20.86
N PRO A 86 18.96 -23.77 -21.04
CA PRO A 86 19.62 -24.45 -19.92
C PRO A 86 20.91 -23.75 -19.46
N ALA A 87 21.41 -22.77 -20.22
CA ALA A 87 22.69 -22.09 -19.92
C ALA A 87 22.53 -20.85 -19.02
N GLY A 88 21.35 -20.25 -18.98
CA GLY A 88 21.04 -19.05 -18.20
C GLY A 88 19.91 -18.24 -18.83
N SER A 89 19.54 -17.13 -18.22
CA SER A 89 18.57 -16.19 -18.81
C SER A 89 19.04 -15.73 -20.19
N SER A 90 18.10 -15.62 -21.14
CA SER A 90 18.38 -15.10 -22.48
C SER A 90 18.42 -13.58 -22.55
N ALA A 91 18.28 -12.87 -21.43
CA ALA A 91 18.25 -11.42 -21.39
C ALA A 91 19.22 -10.85 -20.36
N ILE A 92 19.64 -9.60 -20.59
CA ILE A 92 20.55 -8.87 -19.71
C ILE A 92 20.23 -7.38 -19.75
N PHE A 93 20.34 -6.73 -18.59
CA PHE A 93 20.25 -5.28 -18.52
C PHE A 93 21.56 -4.62 -18.95
N VAL A 94 21.46 -3.57 -19.76
CA VAL A 94 22.58 -2.73 -20.18
C VAL A 94 22.46 -1.36 -19.50
N TYR A 95 23.33 -1.10 -18.53
CA TYR A 95 23.48 0.22 -17.96
C TYR A 95 24.29 1.12 -18.91
N SER A 96 23.61 2.03 -19.60
CA SER A 96 24.24 2.98 -20.51
C SER A 96 23.51 4.32 -20.54
N PRO A 97 23.77 5.22 -19.56
CA PRO A 97 23.09 6.52 -19.49
C PRO A 97 23.24 7.39 -20.73
N GLY A 98 24.37 7.28 -21.45
CA GLY A 98 24.60 8.01 -22.70
C GLY A 98 24.14 7.27 -23.97
N GLY A 99 23.94 5.95 -23.88
CA GLY A 99 23.57 5.08 -25.00
C GLY A 99 22.06 4.82 -25.11
N VAL A 100 21.34 4.80 -23.99
CA VAL A 100 19.91 4.44 -23.95
C VAL A 100 19.02 5.31 -24.87
N GLY A 101 19.34 6.60 -25.04
CA GLY A 101 18.60 7.47 -25.96
C GLY A 101 18.81 7.18 -27.45
N LYS A 102 19.67 6.21 -27.81
CA LYS A 102 19.95 5.80 -29.20
C LYS A 102 19.15 4.57 -29.63
N VAL A 103 18.47 3.89 -28.71
CA VAL A 103 17.78 2.63 -28.95
C VAL A 103 16.29 2.75 -28.67
N ALA A 104 15.50 1.93 -29.35
CA ALA A 104 14.08 1.73 -29.10
C ALA A 104 13.78 0.24 -28.93
N VAL A 105 12.65 -0.07 -28.27
CA VAL A 105 12.13 -1.44 -28.20
C VAL A 105 11.99 -2.01 -29.61
N GLY A 106 12.52 -3.22 -29.81
CA GLY A 106 12.56 -3.91 -31.10
C GLY A 106 13.84 -3.69 -31.91
N ASP A 107 14.72 -2.75 -31.54
CA ASP A 107 16.00 -2.57 -32.21
C ASP A 107 16.92 -3.77 -32.00
N HIS A 108 17.60 -4.20 -33.07
CA HIS A 108 18.70 -5.16 -32.98
C HIS A 108 19.99 -4.40 -32.68
N VAL A 109 20.65 -4.74 -31.58
CA VAL A 109 21.83 -4.01 -31.09
C VAL A 109 23.03 -4.92 -30.89
N GLN A 110 24.21 -4.35 -31.06
CA GLN A 110 25.46 -4.87 -30.51
C GLN A 110 25.90 -3.97 -29.36
N VAL A 111 26.23 -4.56 -28.23
CA VAL A 111 26.68 -3.84 -27.03
C VAL A 111 27.99 -4.43 -26.55
N SER A 112 28.98 -3.58 -26.30
CA SER A 112 30.24 -3.97 -25.65
C SER A 112 30.41 -3.25 -24.32
N GLY A 113 30.81 -3.97 -23.27
CA GLY A 113 30.93 -3.39 -21.93
C GLY A 113 31.46 -4.36 -20.88
N GLU A 114 31.53 -3.88 -19.65
CA GLU A 114 31.98 -4.65 -18.48
C GLU A 114 30.79 -5.32 -17.82
N VAL A 115 30.88 -6.63 -17.55
CA VAL A 115 29.87 -7.37 -16.78
C VAL A 115 30.02 -7.02 -15.29
N SER A 116 28.91 -6.75 -14.60
CA SER A 116 28.88 -6.40 -13.18
C SER A 116 27.59 -6.87 -12.51
N GLU A 117 27.65 -7.03 -11.19
CA GLU A 117 26.47 -7.19 -10.33
C GLU A 117 26.03 -5.85 -9.76
N TYR A 118 24.74 -5.54 -9.83
CA TYR A 118 24.21 -4.31 -9.25
C TYR A 118 22.81 -4.50 -8.67
N TYR A 119 22.68 -4.31 -7.35
CA TYR A 119 21.50 -4.67 -6.57
C TYR A 119 21.07 -6.14 -6.72
N GLY A 120 22.03 -7.03 -6.90
CA GLY A 120 21.80 -8.47 -7.08
C GLY A 120 21.49 -8.90 -8.51
N MET A 121 21.47 -7.96 -9.47
CA MET A 121 21.20 -8.28 -10.88
C MET A 121 22.47 -8.25 -11.74
N THR A 122 22.59 -9.21 -12.65
CA THR A 122 23.64 -9.21 -13.67
C THR A 122 23.35 -8.13 -14.72
N GLN A 123 24.34 -7.28 -14.99
CA GLN A 123 24.23 -6.24 -16.01
C GLN A 123 25.54 -5.98 -16.77
N ILE A 124 25.44 -5.38 -17.95
CA ILE A 124 26.58 -4.84 -18.72
C ILE A 124 26.63 -3.32 -18.55
N SER A 125 27.78 -2.79 -18.13
CA SER A 125 28.07 -1.35 -18.12
C SER A 125 28.71 -0.93 -19.45
N ALA A 126 28.01 -0.12 -20.24
CA ALA A 126 28.44 0.28 -21.58
C ALA A 126 28.47 1.80 -21.77
N SER A 127 29.51 2.30 -22.45
CA SER A 127 29.54 3.70 -22.92
C SER A 127 28.62 3.91 -24.12
N ASP A 128 28.27 5.16 -24.43
CA ASP A 128 27.40 5.47 -25.57
C ASP A 128 28.00 5.07 -26.93
N GLN A 129 29.33 5.07 -27.06
CA GLN A 129 30.04 4.66 -28.27
C GLN A 129 30.09 3.13 -28.44
N ALA A 130 29.77 2.39 -27.38
CA ALA A 130 29.80 0.93 -27.36
C ALA A 130 28.40 0.32 -27.54
N VAL A 131 27.41 1.14 -27.91
CA VAL A 131 26.05 0.72 -28.28
C VAL A 131 25.85 1.03 -29.76
N GLU A 132 25.69 -0.02 -30.56
CA GLU A 132 25.47 0.07 -32.00
C GLU A 132 24.11 -0.55 -32.38
N VAL A 133 23.24 0.22 -33.03
CA VAL A 133 22.02 -0.31 -33.65
C VAL A 133 22.38 -0.90 -35.00
N LEU A 134 22.14 -2.20 -35.15
CA LEU A 134 22.50 -2.96 -36.34
C LEU A 134 21.41 -2.80 -37.42
N VAL A 135 21.84 -2.65 -38.67
CA VAL A 135 20.95 -2.59 -39.83
C VAL A 135 20.41 -3.96 -40.25
N GLU A 136 21.07 -5.03 -39.82
CA GLU A 136 20.63 -6.39 -40.09
C GLU A 136 19.42 -6.74 -39.21
N PRO A 137 18.33 -7.24 -39.78
CA PRO A 137 17.16 -7.60 -38.98
C PRO A 137 17.48 -8.80 -38.09
N ALA A 138 16.99 -8.76 -36.86
CA ALA A 138 16.95 -9.91 -35.95
C ALA A 138 15.57 -10.57 -35.96
N GLU A 139 15.51 -11.84 -35.57
CA GLU A 139 14.23 -12.48 -35.25
C GLU A 139 13.64 -11.81 -33.99
N ALA A 140 12.36 -11.43 -34.06
CA ALA A 140 11.67 -10.79 -32.97
C ALA A 140 11.57 -11.70 -31.73
N ILE A 141 11.61 -11.09 -30.55
CA ILE A 141 11.38 -11.78 -29.28
C ILE A 141 9.93 -12.25 -29.22
N LYS A 142 9.74 -13.47 -28.73
CA LYS A 142 8.41 -14.01 -28.40
C LYS A 142 8.30 -13.94 -26.87
N PRO A 143 7.42 -13.10 -26.29
CA PRO A 143 7.26 -13.06 -24.84
C PRO A 143 6.97 -14.46 -24.29
N LEU A 144 7.68 -14.85 -23.23
CA LEU A 144 7.56 -16.18 -22.64
C LEU A 144 6.29 -16.23 -21.77
N ALA A 145 5.29 -16.99 -22.22
CA ALA A 145 4.08 -17.24 -21.44
C ALA A 145 4.37 -18.18 -20.27
N ILE A 146 4.32 -17.67 -19.02
CA ILE A 146 4.65 -18.44 -17.81
C ILE A 146 3.71 -18.16 -16.65
N ASP A 147 3.46 -19.17 -15.83
CA ASP A 147 3.18 -18.96 -14.40
C ASP A 147 4.52 -18.70 -13.71
N ILE A 148 4.63 -17.65 -12.91
CA ILE A 148 5.92 -17.27 -12.31
C ILE A 148 6.22 -18.25 -11.16
N PRO A 149 7.42 -18.84 -11.11
CA PRO A 149 7.75 -19.73 -10.00
C PRO A 149 7.76 -19.00 -8.66
N ALA A 150 7.41 -19.71 -7.59
CA ALA A 150 7.36 -19.16 -6.24
C ALA A 150 8.75 -18.98 -5.60
N ALA A 151 9.74 -19.79 -6.02
CA ALA A 151 11.08 -19.77 -5.44
C ALA A 151 12.01 -18.82 -6.21
N ASP A 152 12.73 -17.97 -5.49
CA ASP A 152 13.66 -16.99 -6.08
C ASP A 152 14.70 -17.66 -7.00
N ALA A 153 15.31 -18.77 -6.55
CA ALA A 153 16.27 -19.53 -7.36
C ALA A 153 15.68 -20.06 -8.68
N GLU A 154 14.36 -20.25 -8.76
CA GLU A 154 13.68 -20.63 -10.01
C GLU A 154 13.38 -19.41 -10.90
N ARG A 155 13.17 -18.23 -10.29
CA ARG A 155 12.94 -16.95 -10.97
C ARG A 155 14.20 -16.42 -11.66
N GLU A 156 15.39 -16.69 -11.11
CA GLU A 156 16.69 -16.29 -11.69
C GLU A 156 16.84 -16.66 -13.17
N ARG A 157 16.26 -17.78 -13.58
CA ARG A 157 16.31 -18.24 -14.98
C ARG A 157 15.58 -17.33 -15.97
N PHE A 158 14.80 -16.38 -15.47
CA PHE A 158 14.04 -15.41 -16.24
C PHE A 158 14.51 -13.97 -16.04
N GLU A 159 15.60 -13.74 -15.28
CA GLU A 159 16.10 -12.39 -14.99
C GLU A 159 16.31 -11.57 -16.28
N GLY A 160 15.67 -10.42 -16.38
CA GLY A 160 15.70 -9.50 -17.52
C GLY A 160 14.84 -9.92 -18.73
N MET A 161 14.21 -11.11 -18.73
CA MET A 161 13.47 -11.60 -19.88
C MET A 161 12.12 -10.91 -20.05
N LEU A 162 11.71 -10.72 -21.31
CA LEU A 162 10.35 -10.33 -21.65
C LEU A 162 9.41 -11.52 -21.50
N ILE A 163 8.45 -11.41 -20.59
CA ILE A 163 7.49 -12.45 -20.24
C ILE A 163 6.05 -12.00 -20.49
N ASP A 164 5.16 -12.98 -20.62
CA ASP A 164 3.70 -12.81 -20.67
C ASP A 164 3.13 -13.55 -19.45
N PRO A 165 2.99 -12.87 -18.29
CA PRO A 165 2.55 -13.51 -17.05
C PRO A 165 1.16 -14.15 -17.21
N GLN A 166 1.07 -15.43 -16.88
CA GLN A 166 -0.15 -16.21 -16.88
C GLN A 166 -0.73 -16.31 -15.46
N GLY A 167 -1.86 -16.99 -15.31
CA GLY A 167 -2.47 -17.21 -14.01
C GLY A 167 -3.37 -16.06 -13.54
N GLN A 168 -3.62 -16.02 -12.23
CA GLN A 168 -4.49 -15.04 -11.58
C GLN A 168 -3.65 -14.08 -10.76
N TRP A 169 -3.96 -12.79 -10.87
CA TRP A 169 -3.22 -11.72 -10.22
C TRP A 169 -4.17 -10.82 -9.45
N THR A 170 -3.78 -10.43 -8.25
CA THR A 170 -4.57 -9.57 -7.36
C THR A 170 -3.69 -8.45 -6.83
N VAL A 171 -4.21 -7.23 -6.74
CA VAL A 171 -3.50 -6.14 -6.04
C VAL A 171 -3.39 -6.49 -4.55
N ALA A 172 -2.17 -6.53 -4.03
CA ALA A 172 -1.87 -6.83 -2.62
C ALA A 172 -1.49 -5.58 -1.81
N ASP A 173 -0.82 -4.61 -2.43
CA ASP A 173 -0.47 -3.33 -1.80
C ASP A 173 -0.42 -2.22 -2.85
N ASN A 174 -0.79 -1.00 -2.47
CA ASN A 174 -0.72 0.22 -3.27
C ASN A 174 -0.13 1.41 -2.48
N TYR A 175 0.37 1.18 -1.26
CA TYR A 175 0.87 2.25 -0.39
C TYR A 175 2.07 2.97 -1.00
N ARG A 176 2.97 2.20 -1.64
CA ARG A 176 4.17 2.73 -2.29
C ARG A 176 3.90 3.41 -3.63
N LEU A 177 2.71 3.25 -4.21
CA LEU A 177 2.34 3.89 -5.48
C LEU A 177 2.53 5.40 -5.43
N ASN A 178 2.08 6.03 -4.34
CA ASN A 178 2.19 7.48 -4.13
C ASN A 178 3.64 8.00 -3.97
N GLN A 179 4.59 7.11 -3.66
CA GLN A 179 5.98 7.48 -3.42
C GLN A 179 6.92 7.04 -4.54
N TYR A 180 6.74 5.84 -5.08
CA TYR A 180 7.67 5.19 -6.00
C TYR A 180 7.01 4.62 -7.26
N GLY A 181 5.69 4.79 -7.47
CA GLY A 181 5.03 4.19 -8.64
C GLY A 181 4.78 2.68 -8.52
N GLU A 182 5.11 2.08 -7.38
CA GLU A 182 5.07 0.63 -7.16
C GLU A 182 3.70 0.14 -6.70
N VAL A 183 3.24 -0.97 -7.29
CA VAL A 183 2.06 -1.74 -6.86
C VAL A 183 2.50 -3.17 -6.55
N THR A 184 2.22 -3.66 -5.35
CA THR A 184 2.51 -5.07 -5.01
C THR A 184 1.35 -5.93 -5.48
N LEU A 185 1.66 -7.03 -6.15
CA LEU A 185 0.73 -8.03 -6.65
C LEU A 185 0.91 -9.35 -5.89
N ALA A 186 -0.20 -10.07 -5.71
CA ALA A 186 -0.24 -11.45 -5.27
C ALA A 186 -0.54 -12.37 -6.46
N GLU A 187 0.33 -13.35 -6.68
CA GLU A 187 0.12 -14.42 -7.65
C GLU A 187 -0.78 -15.52 -7.06
N GLY A 188 -1.76 -15.97 -7.85
CA GLY A 188 -2.62 -17.09 -7.55
C GLY A 188 -3.43 -16.95 -6.26
N THR A 189 -3.74 -18.09 -5.64
CA THR A 189 -4.43 -18.21 -4.36
C THR A 189 -3.55 -18.89 -3.33
N SER A 190 -3.72 -18.56 -2.04
CA SER A 190 -3.05 -19.28 -0.96
C SER A 190 -3.42 -20.77 -0.99
N SER A 191 -2.41 -21.60 -0.72
CA SER A 191 -2.51 -23.03 -0.48
C SER A 191 -2.82 -23.36 0.99
N ILE A 192 -2.63 -22.40 1.90
CA ILE A 192 -2.90 -22.52 3.34
C ILE A 192 -4.31 -22.05 3.68
N ILE A 193 -4.76 -20.93 3.10
CA ILE A 193 -6.11 -20.38 3.29
C ILE A 193 -6.91 -20.55 2.00
N GLU A 194 -7.92 -21.41 2.04
CA GLU A 194 -8.78 -21.68 0.87
C GLU A 194 -9.43 -20.39 0.34
N GLY A 195 -9.19 -20.10 -0.95
CA GLY A 195 -9.81 -18.97 -1.65
C GLY A 195 -9.20 -17.59 -1.35
N GLU A 196 -8.18 -17.50 -0.49
CA GLU A 196 -7.47 -16.25 -0.22
C GLU A 196 -6.65 -15.85 -1.45
N ARG A 197 -6.93 -14.64 -1.97
CA ARG A 197 -6.32 -14.08 -3.18
C ARG A 197 -5.34 -12.95 -2.87
N THR A 198 -5.42 -12.37 -1.68
CA THR A 198 -4.48 -11.38 -1.18
C THR A 198 -3.35 -12.05 -0.40
N LEU A 199 -2.51 -11.24 0.25
CA LEU A 199 -1.46 -11.69 1.17
C LEU A 199 -1.97 -11.44 2.59
N ARG A 200 -2.39 -12.51 3.29
CA ARG A 200 -3.11 -12.40 4.56
C ARG A 200 -2.13 -12.16 5.71
N GLN A 201 -2.43 -11.22 6.60
CA GLN A 201 -1.73 -11.07 7.86
C GLN A 201 -1.86 -12.37 8.68
N ALA A 202 -0.72 -12.99 9.00
CA ALA A 202 -0.70 -14.31 9.60
C ALA A 202 -1.40 -14.37 10.97
N THR A 203 -1.21 -13.35 11.81
CA THR A 203 -1.83 -13.25 13.14
C THR A 203 -3.31 -12.87 13.13
N ASP A 204 -3.89 -12.69 11.95
CA ASP A 204 -5.34 -12.55 11.78
C ASP A 204 -6.06 -13.90 11.68
N VAL A 205 -5.33 -14.98 11.37
CA VAL A 205 -5.91 -16.32 11.22
C VAL A 205 -5.27 -17.37 12.14
N PHE A 206 -4.00 -17.18 12.50
CA PHE A 206 -3.24 -18.10 13.34
C PHE A 206 -2.70 -17.39 14.57
N ALA A 207 -2.50 -18.14 15.65
CA ALA A 207 -1.97 -17.56 16.89
C ALA A 207 -0.55 -16.99 16.65
N PRO A 208 -0.19 -15.87 17.31
CA PRO A 208 1.16 -15.32 17.25
C PRO A 208 2.24 -16.37 17.53
N GLY A 209 3.28 -16.36 16.70
CA GLY A 209 4.43 -17.26 16.81
C GLY A 209 4.19 -18.73 16.44
N SER A 210 2.99 -19.12 15.99
CA SER A 210 2.72 -20.51 15.60
C SER A 210 3.45 -20.90 14.30
N ASP A 211 3.66 -22.22 14.11
CA ASP A 211 4.28 -22.74 12.88
C ASP A 211 3.42 -22.42 11.64
N GLU A 212 2.09 -22.44 11.77
CA GLU A 212 1.16 -22.06 10.71
C GLU A 212 1.26 -20.57 10.36
N ALA A 213 1.43 -19.69 11.34
CA ALA A 213 1.63 -18.26 11.10
C ALA A 213 2.93 -18.00 10.33
N GLN A 214 4.02 -18.68 10.70
CA GLN A 214 5.30 -18.60 10.00
C GLN A 214 5.22 -19.17 8.58
N ALA A 215 4.53 -20.29 8.40
CA ALA A 215 4.32 -20.91 7.09
C ALA A 215 3.51 -20.00 6.15
N LEU A 216 2.47 -19.34 6.66
CA LEU A 216 1.66 -18.40 5.88
C LEU A 216 2.46 -17.15 5.47
N GLU A 217 3.30 -16.61 6.35
CA GLU A 217 4.14 -15.47 5.97
C GLU A 217 5.19 -15.86 4.91
N ALA A 218 5.78 -17.05 5.02
CA ALA A 218 6.69 -17.56 3.99
C ALA A 218 5.97 -17.76 2.63
N GLU A 219 4.73 -18.25 2.65
CA GLU A 219 3.90 -18.35 1.44
C GLU A 219 3.56 -16.97 0.87
N ASN A 220 3.19 -15.99 1.71
CA ASN A 220 2.89 -14.64 1.26
C ASN A 220 4.09 -14.04 0.53
N GLN A 221 5.30 -14.15 1.10
CA GLN A 221 6.54 -13.67 0.47
C GLN A 221 6.80 -14.35 -0.87
N ALA A 222 6.55 -15.65 -0.97
CA ALA A 222 6.74 -16.39 -2.22
C ALA A 222 5.74 -15.99 -3.32
N ARG A 223 4.55 -15.49 -2.97
CA ARG A 223 3.51 -15.02 -3.92
C ARG A 223 3.61 -13.53 -4.25
N GLU A 224 4.49 -12.79 -3.57
CA GLU A 224 4.63 -11.35 -3.69
C GLU A 224 5.54 -10.95 -4.86
N LEU A 225 5.04 -10.10 -5.76
CA LEU A 225 5.82 -9.45 -6.81
C LEU A 225 5.45 -7.98 -6.93
N VAL A 226 6.39 -7.13 -7.33
CA VAL A 226 6.14 -5.69 -7.52
C VAL A 226 5.92 -5.37 -8.99
N LEU A 227 4.75 -4.86 -9.36
CA LEU A 227 4.56 -4.12 -10.61
C LEU A 227 5.13 -2.71 -10.43
N ASP A 228 6.13 -2.37 -11.23
CA ASP A 228 6.87 -1.11 -11.14
C ASP A 228 6.45 -0.15 -12.27
N ASP A 229 6.88 1.10 -12.25
CA ASP A 229 6.54 2.12 -13.26
C ASP A 229 7.65 2.34 -14.30
N GLY A 230 8.71 1.52 -14.28
CA GLY A 230 9.88 1.72 -15.15
C GLY A 230 10.72 2.93 -14.75
N ALA A 231 10.64 3.39 -13.49
CA ALA A 231 11.40 4.50 -12.97
C ALA A 231 12.01 4.24 -11.58
N THR A 232 12.77 5.22 -11.09
CA THR A 232 13.35 5.25 -9.74
C THR A 232 12.96 6.55 -9.03
N LEU A 233 11.88 7.19 -9.50
CA LEU A 233 11.46 8.49 -9.02
C LEU A 233 10.86 8.35 -7.62
N ASN A 234 11.39 9.12 -6.66
CA ASN A 234 10.66 9.40 -5.44
C ASN A 234 9.74 10.60 -5.68
N PHE A 235 8.43 10.37 -5.86
CA PHE A 235 7.41 11.39 -6.09
C PHE A 235 7.19 12.31 -4.88
N LEU A 236 7.60 11.92 -3.67
CA LEU A 236 7.54 12.79 -2.48
C LEU A 236 8.80 13.63 -2.29
N GLY A 237 9.87 13.30 -3.02
CA GLY A 237 11.20 13.90 -2.91
C GLY A 237 11.35 15.21 -3.68
N ALA A 238 12.16 15.17 -4.75
CA ALA A 238 12.55 16.36 -5.50
C ALA A 238 11.33 17.05 -6.15
N LYS A 239 11.37 18.39 -6.23
CA LYS A 239 10.28 19.18 -6.85
C LYS A 239 9.98 18.77 -8.29
N ALA A 240 11.00 18.39 -9.06
CA ALA A 240 10.82 17.93 -10.44
C ALA A 240 10.01 16.62 -10.52
N ASN A 241 10.21 15.70 -9.58
CA ASN A 241 9.50 14.41 -9.55
C ASN A 241 8.00 14.62 -9.25
N LYS A 242 7.67 15.62 -8.42
CA LYS A 242 6.28 16.03 -8.14
C LYS A 242 5.55 16.61 -9.35
N LEU A 243 6.27 16.88 -10.45
CA LEU A 243 5.71 17.37 -11.72
C LEU A 243 5.56 16.27 -12.77
N VAL A 244 5.94 15.03 -12.44
CA VAL A 244 5.64 13.85 -13.24
C VAL A 244 4.36 13.24 -12.67
N GLU A 245 3.37 12.98 -13.51
CA GLU A 245 2.10 12.37 -13.07
C GLU A 245 2.37 10.98 -12.49
N LEU A 246 1.67 10.64 -11.41
CA LEU A 246 1.73 9.30 -10.83
C LEU A 246 1.23 8.26 -11.83
N PRO A 247 1.90 7.11 -11.97
CA PRO A 247 1.49 6.04 -12.87
C PRO A 247 0.22 5.35 -12.36
N TYR A 248 -0.54 4.73 -13.27
CA TYR A 248 -1.66 3.82 -12.99
C TYR A 248 -2.93 4.41 -12.35
N ILE A 249 -2.85 5.56 -11.68
CA ILE A 249 -3.98 6.14 -10.93
C ILE A 249 -4.35 7.56 -11.35
N SER A 250 -5.65 7.81 -11.36
CA SER A 250 -6.25 9.13 -11.54
C SER A 250 -7.42 9.29 -10.57
N ALA A 251 -8.07 10.45 -10.56
CA ALA A 251 -9.27 10.65 -9.73
C ALA A 251 -10.44 9.71 -10.11
N ASP A 252 -10.42 9.13 -11.32
CA ASP A 252 -11.48 8.24 -11.82
C ASP A 252 -10.98 6.78 -12.02
N GLN A 253 -9.68 6.53 -11.89
CA GLN A 253 -9.07 5.19 -12.05
C GLN A 253 -8.27 4.84 -10.80
N HIS A 254 -8.78 3.85 -10.08
CA HIS A 254 -8.22 3.41 -8.81
C HIS A 254 -7.46 2.10 -8.97
N VAL A 255 -6.42 1.95 -8.16
CA VAL A 255 -5.72 0.68 -7.93
C VAL A 255 -6.09 0.25 -6.51
N THR A 256 -7.06 -0.64 -6.38
CA THR A 256 -7.63 -1.04 -5.09
C THR A 256 -7.15 -2.44 -4.69
N VAL A 257 -6.69 -2.62 -3.45
CA VAL A 257 -6.29 -3.93 -2.92
C VAL A 257 -7.45 -4.94 -2.97
N GLY A 258 -7.15 -6.19 -3.31
CA GLY A 258 -8.13 -7.26 -3.48
C GLY A 258 -8.79 -7.30 -4.86
N LYS A 259 -8.51 -6.32 -5.73
CA LYS A 259 -9.00 -6.28 -7.11
C LYS A 259 -8.12 -7.07 -8.07
N GLN A 260 -8.76 -7.66 -9.07
CA GLN A 260 -8.08 -8.43 -10.09
C GLN A 260 -7.20 -7.53 -10.97
N VAL A 261 -6.02 -8.04 -11.29
CA VAL A 261 -5.12 -7.48 -12.32
C VAL A 261 -5.13 -8.39 -13.54
N SER A 262 -5.22 -7.80 -14.73
CA SER A 262 -5.08 -8.51 -16.00
C SER A 262 -3.95 -7.91 -16.81
N PHE A 263 -2.95 -8.70 -17.17
CA PHE A 263 -1.90 -8.29 -18.09
C PHE A 263 -2.48 -8.11 -19.50
N THR A 264 -2.26 -6.94 -20.07
CA THR A 264 -2.68 -6.54 -21.43
C THR A 264 -1.51 -6.45 -22.40
N GLY A 265 -0.28 -6.49 -21.87
CA GLY A 265 0.97 -6.54 -22.63
C GLY A 265 2.07 -7.26 -21.85
N PRO A 266 3.18 -7.60 -22.52
CA PRO A 266 4.30 -8.27 -21.87
C PRO A 266 5.05 -7.31 -20.94
N VAL A 267 5.73 -7.89 -19.94
CA VAL A 267 6.54 -7.18 -18.95
C VAL A 267 7.91 -7.82 -18.85
N ILE A 268 8.86 -7.12 -18.25
CA ILE A 268 10.23 -7.62 -18.03
C ILE A 268 10.35 -8.08 -16.59
N MET A 269 10.79 -9.33 -16.40
CA MET A 269 11.13 -9.85 -15.08
C MET A 269 12.43 -9.22 -14.61
N ASP A 270 12.41 -8.47 -13.50
CA ASP A 270 13.55 -7.69 -13.00
C ASP A 270 13.80 -8.03 -11.53
N TYR A 271 15.05 -7.92 -11.08
CA TYR A 271 15.41 -8.11 -9.68
C TYR A 271 16.26 -6.94 -9.19
N ARG A 272 15.71 -6.11 -8.30
CA ARG A 272 16.44 -4.97 -7.71
C ARG A 272 15.89 -4.62 -6.35
N TYR A 273 16.79 -4.19 -5.46
CA TYR A 273 16.45 -3.80 -4.09
C TYR A 273 15.81 -4.94 -3.29
N ASP A 274 16.33 -6.15 -3.47
CA ASP A 274 15.88 -7.38 -2.80
C ASP A 274 14.41 -7.76 -3.13
N LEU A 275 13.94 -7.37 -4.32
CA LEU A 275 12.56 -7.58 -4.76
C LEU A 275 12.52 -8.03 -6.23
N TRP A 276 11.69 -9.05 -6.50
CA TRP A 276 11.26 -9.41 -7.85
C TRP A 276 10.20 -8.44 -8.36
N ARG A 277 10.44 -7.95 -9.57
CA ARG A 277 9.69 -6.86 -10.20
C ARG A 277 9.22 -7.24 -11.59
N LEU A 278 8.10 -6.65 -11.97
CA LEU A 278 7.54 -6.68 -13.31
C LEU A 278 7.65 -5.27 -13.86
N GLN A 279 8.64 -5.06 -14.72
CA GLN A 279 8.90 -3.76 -15.33
C GLN A 279 8.09 -3.61 -16.63
N PRO A 280 7.40 -2.48 -16.84
CA PRO A 280 6.94 -2.10 -18.17
C PRO A 280 8.12 -1.91 -19.12
N GLN A 281 7.89 -1.95 -20.44
CA GLN A 281 8.96 -1.84 -21.44
C GLN A 281 9.58 -0.42 -21.54
N GLY A 282 9.01 0.55 -20.81
CA GLY A 282 9.48 1.93 -20.68
C GLY A 282 8.89 2.54 -19.41
N GLN A 283 9.21 3.82 -19.14
CA GLN A 283 8.60 4.52 -18.00
C GLN A 283 7.11 4.78 -18.26
N ILE A 284 6.26 4.51 -17.27
CA ILE A 284 4.85 4.86 -17.24
C ILE A 284 4.67 6.24 -16.59
N VAL A 285 3.94 7.14 -17.26
CA VAL A 285 3.62 8.47 -16.74
C VAL A 285 2.12 8.74 -16.84
N GLY A 286 1.46 8.79 -15.69
CA GLY A 286 0.01 8.98 -15.62
C GLY A 286 -0.78 7.67 -15.74
N ALA A 287 -2.09 7.76 -15.57
CA ALA A 287 -3.00 6.62 -15.62
C ALA A 287 -3.47 6.24 -17.03
N GLU A 288 -3.32 7.16 -17.99
CA GLU A 288 -3.74 7.02 -19.39
C GLU A 288 -2.55 6.75 -20.33
N ASP A 289 -1.40 6.41 -19.77
CA ASP A 289 -0.21 6.08 -20.56
C ASP A 289 -0.49 4.83 -21.42
N PRO A 290 -0.31 4.91 -22.76
CA PRO A 290 -0.61 3.79 -23.65
C PRO A 290 0.29 2.57 -23.45
N ASP A 291 1.43 2.73 -22.76
CA ASP A 291 2.40 1.66 -22.53
C ASP A 291 2.14 0.88 -21.22
N ILE A 292 1.05 1.19 -20.49
CA ILE A 292 0.63 0.43 -19.31
C ILE A 292 0.35 -1.04 -19.69
N PRO A 293 1.06 -2.02 -19.08
CA PRO A 293 0.97 -3.42 -19.47
C PRO A 293 -0.14 -4.18 -18.74
N VAL A 294 -0.96 -3.50 -17.92
CA VAL A 294 -2.00 -4.11 -17.10
C VAL A 294 -3.31 -3.31 -17.09
N SER A 295 -4.38 -3.97 -16.68
CA SER A 295 -5.63 -3.32 -16.30
C SER A 295 -6.07 -3.78 -14.91
N PHE A 296 -6.67 -2.86 -14.16
CA PHE A 296 -7.15 -3.09 -12.80
C PHE A 296 -8.68 -3.11 -12.76
N GLU A 297 -9.26 -4.13 -12.14
CA GLU A 297 -10.70 -4.17 -11.87
C GLU A 297 -11.09 -2.98 -10.96
N GLN A 298 -12.06 -2.19 -11.42
CA GLN A 298 -12.52 -1.00 -10.70
C GLN A 298 -13.60 -1.33 -9.66
N VAL A 299 -13.63 -0.60 -8.54
CA VAL A 299 -14.72 -0.67 -7.56
C VAL A 299 -15.98 -0.04 -8.13
N THR A 300 -17.12 -0.74 -8.01
CA THR A 300 -18.43 -0.24 -8.49
C THR A 300 -19.43 0.00 -7.35
N GLN A 301 -19.08 -0.38 -6.13
CA GLN A 301 -19.94 -0.29 -4.96
C GLN A 301 -19.83 1.10 -4.32
N ASP A 302 -20.96 1.80 -4.18
CA ASP A 302 -21.02 3.17 -3.66
C ASP A 302 -21.55 3.29 -2.23
N ALA A 303 -21.98 2.17 -1.63
CA ALA A 303 -22.54 2.02 -0.29
C ALA A 303 -22.26 0.59 0.24
N PRO A 304 -22.21 0.35 1.56
CA PRO A 304 -21.96 -0.99 2.11
C PRO A 304 -23.02 -2.02 1.70
N ALA A 305 -22.67 -3.31 1.75
CA ALA A 305 -23.64 -4.37 1.50
C ALA A 305 -24.75 -4.35 2.56
N ALA A 306 -25.97 -4.72 2.18
CA ALA A 306 -27.09 -4.73 3.12
C ALA A 306 -26.93 -5.82 4.18
N VAL A 307 -26.86 -5.42 5.45
CA VAL A 307 -26.73 -6.31 6.61
C VAL A 307 -28.08 -6.78 7.19
N GLY A 308 -29.20 -6.28 6.66
CA GLY A 308 -30.55 -6.60 7.11
C GLY A 308 -30.89 -6.08 8.51
N GLY A 309 -31.92 -6.64 9.13
CA GLY A 309 -32.34 -6.31 10.49
C GLY A 309 -33.20 -5.04 10.58
N ASN A 310 -33.37 -4.53 11.80
CA ASN A 310 -34.13 -3.32 12.12
C ASN A 310 -33.37 -2.31 12.99
N VAL A 311 -32.10 -2.60 13.29
CA VAL A 311 -31.08 -1.70 13.83
C VAL A 311 -29.75 -2.14 13.21
N SER A 312 -28.90 -1.20 12.81
CA SER A 312 -27.50 -1.49 12.46
C SER A 312 -26.51 -0.76 13.39
N VAL A 313 -25.38 -1.40 13.67
CA VAL A 313 -24.30 -0.83 14.49
C VAL A 313 -23.01 -0.99 13.72
N GLY A 314 -22.23 0.08 13.58
CA GLY A 314 -20.93 0.02 12.93
C GLY A 314 -19.83 0.72 13.71
N SER A 315 -18.60 0.51 13.26
CA SER A 315 -17.38 1.15 13.78
C SER A 315 -16.64 1.83 12.65
N PHE A 316 -16.07 3.00 12.90
CA PHE A 316 -15.34 3.76 11.91
C PHE A 316 -14.29 4.69 12.54
N ASN A 317 -13.02 4.32 12.43
CA ASN A 317 -11.91 5.22 12.68
C ASN A 317 -11.84 6.27 11.56
N VAL A 318 -11.92 7.56 11.91
CA VAL A 318 -12.02 8.67 10.94
C VAL A 318 -10.73 9.48 10.76
N LEU A 319 -9.56 8.90 11.05
CA LEU A 319 -8.24 9.44 10.73
C LEU A 319 -8.00 10.85 11.31
N ASN A 320 -7.90 10.95 12.63
CA ASN A 320 -7.62 12.17 13.38
C ASN A 320 -8.50 13.36 12.94
N TYR A 321 -9.81 13.25 13.16
CA TYR A 321 -10.75 14.33 12.89
C TYR A 321 -10.68 15.40 13.99
N PHE A 322 -9.83 16.41 13.76
CA PHE A 322 -9.65 17.55 14.65
C PHE A 322 -10.19 18.82 14.02
N THR A 323 -11.06 19.49 14.77
CA THR A 323 -11.60 20.81 14.38
C THR A 323 -10.72 21.95 14.83
N THR A 324 -9.83 21.70 15.80
CA THR A 324 -8.73 22.57 16.17
C THR A 324 -7.57 22.33 15.20
N THR A 325 -7.50 23.15 14.16
CA THR A 325 -6.49 23.07 13.11
C THR A 325 -5.11 23.47 13.63
N GLY A 326 -4.06 22.95 13.01
CA GLY A 326 -2.68 23.27 13.41
C GLY A 326 -2.32 24.75 13.29
N GLU A 327 -2.92 25.53 12.39
CA GLU A 327 -2.69 26.98 12.26
C GLU A 327 -3.24 27.80 13.44
N GLN A 328 -4.15 27.21 14.24
CA GLN A 328 -4.68 27.85 15.45
C GLN A 328 -3.75 27.68 16.66
N LEU A 329 -2.69 26.87 16.53
CA LEU A 329 -1.77 26.54 17.61
C LEU A 329 -0.34 26.98 17.28
N ASP A 330 0.42 27.34 18.31
CA ASP A 330 1.84 27.64 18.19
C ASP A 330 2.68 26.34 18.19
N GLY A 331 3.80 26.34 17.46
CA GLY A 331 4.80 25.27 17.50
C GLY A 331 4.53 24.05 16.61
N CYS A 332 3.39 24.03 15.89
CA CYS A 332 3.09 22.96 14.94
C CYS A 332 4.09 22.93 13.77
N ASN A 333 4.43 21.72 13.34
CA ASN A 333 5.14 21.41 12.11
C ASN A 333 4.19 20.65 11.19
N TYR A 334 4.35 20.81 9.88
CA TYR A 334 3.37 20.32 8.90
C TYR A 334 3.98 19.40 7.85
N TYR A 335 3.17 18.49 7.33
CA TYR A 335 3.35 17.99 5.97
C TYR A 335 2.81 19.03 5.00
N THR A 336 3.56 19.27 3.91
CA THR A 336 3.21 20.30 2.92
C THR A 336 2.97 19.69 1.55
N ASP A 337 2.13 20.35 0.75
CA ASP A 337 1.96 20.03 -0.65
C ASP A 337 3.21 20.38 -1.50
N ARG A 338 3.12 20.23 -2.83
CA ARG A 338 4.23 20.55 -3.74
C ARG A 338 4.59 22.04 -3.81
N GLU A 339 3.68 22.92 -3.43
CA GLU A 339 3.86 24.38 -3.41
C GLU A 339 4.38 24.88 -2.06
N GLY A 340 4.33 24.04 -1.02
CA GLY A 340 4.78 24.35 0.34
C GLY A 340 3.64 24.78 1.27
N ASN A 341 2.38 24.64 0.85
CA ASN A 341 1.22 24.94 1.69
C ASN A 341 1.08 23.85 2.77
N PRO A 342 0.89 24.18 4.05
CA PRO A 342 0.57 23.22 5.10
C PRO A 342 -0.72 22.44 4.80
N ILE A 343 -0.65 21.11 4.84
CA ILE A 343 -1.82 20.25 4.59
C ILE A 343 -2.30 19.56 5.87
N SER A 344 -1.40 18.88 6.58
CA SER A 344 -1.69 18.20 7.85
C SER A 344 -0.60 18.43 8.88
N VAL A 345 -0.98 18.34 10.15
CA VAL A 345 -0.07 18.45 11.29
C VAL A 345 0.80 17.20 11.36
N ARG A 346 2.12 17.41 11.40
CA ARG A 346 3.13 16.36 11.52
C ARG A 346 3.56 16.13 12.98
N SER A 347 3.83 17.21 13.71
CA SER A 347 4.38 17.16 15.08
C SER A 347 4.47 18.55 15.70
N GLY A 348 4.92 18.65 16.95
CA GLY A 348 5.31 19.90 17.62
C GLY A 348 4.21 20.60 18.41
N CYS A 349 2.96 20.20 18.21
CA CYS A 349 1.80 20.67 18.96
C CYS A 349 0.84 19.48 19.22
N ASP A 350 -0.26 19.74 19.94
CA ASP A 350 -1.21 18.71 20.35
C ASP A 350 -2.30 18.39 19.32
N ALA A 351 -2.51 19.24 18.30
CA ALA A 351 -3.39 18.90 17.19
C ALA A 351 -2.87 17.68 16.41
N ARG A 352 -3.80 16.86 15.91
CA ARG A 352 -3.55 15.71 15.02
C ARG A 352 -4.57 15.83 13.88
N GLY A 353 -4.16 15.91 12.62
CA GLY A 353 -5.09 16.10 11.50
C GLY A 353 -4.83 17.38 10.70
N ALA A 354 -5.88 18.08 10.29
CA ALA A 354 -5.79 19.20 9.35
C ALA A 354 -4.89 20.36 9.82
N ALA A 355 -4.05 20.87 8.90
CA ALA A 355 -3.21 22.03 9.18
C ALA A 355 -4.01 23.34 9.17
N SER A 356 -4.90 23.53 8.18
CA SER A 356 -5.70 24.74 7.98
C SER A 356 -7.21 24.40 7.94
N ALA A 357 -8.05 25.44 7.94
CA ALA A 357 -9.48 25.30 7.76
C ALA A 357 -9.84 24.68 6.40
N GLU A 358 -9.10 24.97 5.32
CA GLU A 358 -9.36 24.36 4.01
C GLU A 358 -9.00 22.87 4.01
N SER A 359 -7.95 22.47 4.73
CA SER A 359 -7.61 21.05 4.89
C SER A 359 -8.63 20.32 5.74
N LEU A 360 -9.19 20.96 6.75
CA LEU A 360 -10.30 20.42 7.54
C LEU A 360 -11.54 20.24 6.67
N GLU A 361 -11.87 21.21 5.82
CA GLU A 361 -13.00 21.08 4.89
C GLU A 361 -12.83 19.88 3.94
N ARG A 362 -11.62 19.67 3.40
CA ARG A 362 -11.32 18.49 2.57
C ARG A 362 -11.53 17.18 3.35
N GLN A 363 -10.94 17.07 4.54
CA GLN A 363 -11.09 15.89 5.40
C GLN A 363 -12.57 15.65 5.76
N GLN A 364 -13.25 16.67 6.25
CA GLN A 364 -14.65 16.61 6.67
C GLN A 364 -15.56 16.21 5.51
N SER A 365 -15.31 16.72 4.30
CA SER A 365 -16.12 16.36 3.12
C SER A 365 -16.13 14.86 2.83
N LYS A 366 -14.95 14.20 2.90
CA LYS A 366 -14.82 12.75 2.71
C LYS A 366 -15.51 11.98 3.83
N ILE A 367 -15.26 12.34 5.08
CA ILE A 367 -15.86 11.68 6.26
C ILE A 367 -17.40 11.80 6.24
N VAL A 368 -17.93 13.00 5.94
CA VAL A 368 -19.37 13.24 5.84
C VAL A 368 -19.99 12.44 4.70
N THR A 369 -19.35 12.38 3.53
CA THR A 369 -19.81 11.56 2.40
C THR A 369 -19.79 10.08 2.77
N ALA A 370 -18.72 9.58 3.40
CA ALA A 370 -18.60 8.19 3.83
C ALA A 370 -19.68 7.82 4.86
N LEU A 371 -19.83 8.58 5.95
CA LEU A 371 -20.82 8.30 7.01
C LEU A 371 -22.27 8.35 6.52
N ASN A 372 -22.62 9.32 5.67
CA ASN A 372 -23.99 9.40 5.12
C ASN A 372 -24.33 8.26 4.15
N LYS A 373 -23.33 7.68 3.46
CA LYS A 373 -23.48 6.49 2.60
C LYS A 373 -23.41 5.19 3.39
N PHE A 374 -22.60 5.14 4.44
CA PHE A 374 -22.48 4.00 5.35
C PHE A 374 -23.80 3.70 6.05
N ASP A 375 -24.55 4.75 6.38
CA ASP A 375 -25.97 4.68 6.77
C ASP A 375 -26.26 3.67 7.92
N ALA A 376 -25.38 3.61 8.91
CA ALA A 376 -25.62 2.83 10.11
C ALA A 376 -26.52 3.59 11.11
N ASP A 377 -27.32 2.87 11.90
CA ASP A 377 -28.19 3.49 12.92
C ASP A 377 -27.40 3.97 14.14
N VAL A 378 -26.30 3.30 14.47
CA VAL A 378 -25.29 3.70 15.47
C VAL A 378 -23.91 3.52 14.85
N VAL A 379 -23.06 4.53 14.96
CA VAL A 379 -21.65 4.45 14.57
C VAL A 379 -20.78 4.77 15.78
N VAL A 380 -19.93 3.83 16.14
CA VAL A 380 -18.77 4.07 17.00
C VAL A 380 -17.70 4.76 16.17
N LEU A 381 -17.15 5.85 16.70
CA LEU A 381 -16.12 6.65 16.06
C LEU A 381 -14.85 6.65 16.91
N GLU A 382 -13.73 6.35 16.27
CA GLU A 382 -12.38 6.54 16.78
C GLU A 382 -11.77 7.80 16.17
N GLU A 383 -10.72 8.30 16.80
CA GLU A 383 -9.95 9.43 16.30
C GLU A 383 -10.70 10.76 16.20
N ILE A 384 -11.66 10.98 17.10
CA ILE A 384 -12.30 12.28 17.29
C ILE A 384 -11.45 13.12 18.26
N GLU A 385 -11.27 14.40 17.96
CA GLU A 385 -10.63 15.34 18.87
C GLU A 385 -11.32 15.37 20.25
N ASN A 386 -10.53 15.24 21.30
CA ASN A 386 -10.91 15.62 22.65
C ASN A 386 -10.78 17.13 22.81
N SER A 387 -11.82 17.87 22.43
CA SER A 387 -11.83 19.33 22.42
C SER A 387 -11.60 19.96 23.81
N ALA A 388 -11.75 19.21 24.90
CA ALA A 388 -11.40 19.66 26.24
C ALA A 388 -9.90 19.96 26.38
N ARG A 389 -9.03 19.24 25.66
CA ARG A 389 -7.57 19.49 25.61
C ARG A 389 -7.22 20.82 24.94
N PHE A 390 -8.18 21.43 24.24
CA PHE A 390 -8.06 22.72 23.58
C PHE A 390 -8.91 23.80 24.25
N ALA A 391 -9.26 23.62 25.54
CA ALA A 391 -10.06 24.54 26.35
C ALA A 391 -11.46 24.82 25.76
N GLN A 392 -12.04 23.84 25.08
CA GLN A 392 -13.39 23.87 24.54
C GLN A 392 -14.28 22.83 25.24
N ASP A 393 -15.57 22.86 24.92
CA ASP A 393 -16.50 21.78 25.29
C ASP A 393 -16.00 20.45 24.72
N ARG A 394 -15.96 19.36 25.52
CA ARG A 394 -15.42 18.04 25.12
C ARG A 394 -16.08 17.47 23.86
N ASP A 395 -17.32 17.87 23.57
CA ASP A 395 -18.09 17.44 22.40
C ASP A 395 -18.02 18.43 21.21
N ALA A 396 -17.22 19.50 21.26
CA ALA A 396 -17.22 20.54 20.23
C ALA A 396 -16.93 19.99 18.82
N ALA A 397 -15.86 19.21 18.64
CA ALA A 397 -15.54 18.59 17.36
C ALA A 397 -16.66 17.66 16.85
N LEU A 398 -17.23 16.85 17.75
CA LEU A 398 -18.33 15.93 17.42
C LEU A 398 -19.61 16.66 17.03
N LYS A 399 -19.94 17.78 17.69
CA LYS A 399 -21.06 18.65 17.34
C LYS A 399 -20.90 19.25 15.95
N ILE A 400 -19.68 19.65 15.59
CA ILE A 400 -19.36 20.16 14.24
C ILE A 400 -19.57 19.08 13.19
N LEU A 401 -19.07 17.85 13.43
CA LEU A 401 -19.27 16.72 12.53
C LEU A 401 -20.76 16.40 12.34
N VAL A 402 -21.53 16.30 13.43
CA VAL A 402 -22.98 16.03 13.36
C VAL A 402 -23.75 17.14 12.64
N ALA A 403 -23.35 18.41 12.81
CA ALA A 403 -23.94 19.52 12.07
C ALA A 403 -23.68 19.36 10.56
N ALA A 404 -22.44 19.05 10.17
CA ALA A 404 -22.08 18.83 8.76
C ALA A 404 -22.80 17.63 8.15
N LEU A 405 -22.95 16.53 8.90
CA LEU A 405 -23.71 15.35 8.49
C LEU A 405 -25.17 15.70 8.20
N ASN A 406 -25.82 16.46 9.09
CA ASN A 406 -27.21 16.88 8.96
C ASN A 406 -27.42 17.91 7.83
N GLU A 407 -26.46 18.82 7.66
CA GLU A 407 -26.46 19.75 6.52
C GLU A 407 -26.41 18.99 5.19
N ALA A 408 -25.47 18.05 5.05
CA ALA A 408 -25.36 17.22 3.85
C ALA A 408 -26.58 16.31 3.63
N ALA A 409 -27.22 15.84 4.70
CA ALA A 409 -28.44 15.05 4.62
C ALA A 409 -29.70 15.90 4.32
N GLY A 410 -29.63 17.23 4.45
CA GLY A 410 -30.76 18.14 4.29
C GLY A 410 -31.84 18.04 5.38
N GLN A 411 -31.58 17.33 6.47
CA GLN A 411 -32.49 17.11 7.60
C GLN A 411 -31.74 16.76 8.88
N GLU A 412 -32.38 16.91 10.04
CA GLU A 412 -31.84 16.46 11.34
C GLU A 412 -31.91 14.93 11.48
N ARG A 413 -31.07 14.21 10.72
CA ARG A 413 -30.96 12.75 10.71
C ARG A 413 -30.16 12.23 11.91
N TRP A 414 -28.99 12.83 12.12
CA TRP A 414 -27.95 12.41 13.05
C TRP A 414 -28.01 13.16 14.38
N SER A 415 -27.61 12.47 15.42
CA SER A 415 -27.33 13.00 16.76
C SER A 415 -26.11 12.27 17.32
N PHE A 416 -25.59 12.70 18.46
CA PHE A 416 -24.46 12.04 19.15
C PHE A 416 -24.82 11.66 20.58
N ALA A 417 -24.11 10.67 21.12
CA ALA A 417 -24.13 10.36 22.56
C ALA A 417 -23.29 11.43 23.30
N PRO A 418 -23.91 12.27 24.15
CA PRO A 418 -23.16 13.31 24.85
C PRO A 418 -22.12 12.74 25.80
N SER A 419 -21.06 13.50 26.04
CA SER A 419 -20.12 13.22 27.14
C SER A 419 -20.85 13.19 28.49
N PRO A 420 -20.48 12.28 29.41
CA PRO A 420 -21.07 12.23 30.74
C PRO A 420 -20.51 13.35 31.65
N GLU A 421 -21.14 13.56 32.80
CA GLU A 421 -20.65 14.51 33.80
C GLU A 421 -19.34 14.03 34.46
N GLU A 422 -19.20 12.72 34.70
CA GLU A 422 -18.00 12.11 35.27
C GLU A 422 -17.02 11.70 34.15
N LEU A 423 -15.81 12.25 34.19
CA LEU A 423 -14.75 12.02 33.20
C LEU A 423 -13.44 11.61 33.91
N PRO A 424 -12.56 10.84 33.25
CA PRO A 424 -11.19 10.62 33.72
C PRO A 424 -10.45 11.94 33.95
N ALA A 425 -9.52 11.95 34.90
CA ALA A 425 -8.81 13.17 35.28
C ALA A 425 -7.79 13.63 34.23
N ASP A 426 -7.21 12.69 33.50
CA ASP A 426 -6.33 12.93 32.36
C ASP A 426 -6.83 12.07 31.20
N GLU A 427 -6.91 12.67 30.02
CA GLU A 427 -7.39 12.01 28.80
C GLU A 427 -6.44 12.38 27.65
N ASP A 428 -6.33 11.47 26.68
CA ASP A 428 -5.64 11.72 25.42
C ASP A 428 -6.30 12.89 24.65
N VAL A 429 -5.54 13.49 23.73
CA VAL A 429 -6.04 14.50 22.78
C VAL A 429 -7.02 13.92 21.75
N ILE A 430 -7.05 12.61 21.64
CA ILE A 430 -7.98 11.80 20.87
C ILE A 430 -8.97 11.14 21.84
N ARG A 431 -10.24 11.04 21.45
CA ARG A 431 -11.26 10.27 22.19
C ARG A 431 -12.07 9.37 21.26
N THR A 432 -12.68 8.34 21.86
CA THR A 432 -13.78 7.59 21.23
C THR A 432 -15.08 8.38 21.34
N ALA A 433 -16.01 8.19 20.40
CA ALA A 433 -17.32 8.84 20.38
C ALA A 433 -18.39 7.94 19.73
N MET A 434 -19.66 8.35 19.81
CA MET A 434 -20.75 7.67 19.10
C MET A 434 -21.72 8.67 18.48
N ILE A 435 -22.11 8.43 17.24
CA ILE A 435 -23.23 9.08 16.56
C ILE A 435 -24.35 8.06 16.30
N TYR A 436 -25.57 8.55 16.14
CA TYR A 436 -26.73 7.70 15.89
C TYR A 436 -27.81 8.42 15.09
N GLN A 437 -28.65 7.65 14.39
CA GLN A 437 -29.81 8.15 13.69
C GLN A 437 -31.01 8.26 14.63
N ARG A 438 -31.60 9.45 14.70
CA ARG A 438 -32.62 9.83 15.70
C ARG A 438 -33.92 9.04 15.58
N ASP A 439 -34.23 8.59 14.38
CA ASP A 439 -35.46 7.82 14.09
C ASP A 439 -35.30 6.31 14.30
N ALA A 440 -34.05 5.83 14.42
CA ALA A 440 -33.76 4.41 14.59
C ALA A 440 -33.62 4.02 16.06
N VAL A 441 -32.84 4.78 16.83
CA VAL A 441 -32.56 4.50 18.24
C VAL A 441 -32.63 5.77 19.09
N LYS A 442 -32.78 5.57 20.39
CA LYS A 442 -32.66 6.62 21.41
C LYS A 442 -31.70 6.19 22.50
N LEU A 443 -31.09 7.17 23.15
CA LEU A 443 -30.23 6.97 24.30
C LEU A 443 -31.04 6.50 25.51
N ILE A 444 -30.45 5.62 26.30
CA ILE A 444 -30.92 5.20 27.60
C ILE A 444 -29.90 5.66 28.62
N ASP A 445 -30.31 6.60 29.46
CA ASP A 445 -29.48 7.26 30.47
C ASP A 445 -28.24 7.93 29.87
N GLU A 446 -27.39 8.53 30.71
CA GLU A 446 -26.11 9.10 30.28
C GLU A 446 -25.09 8.02 29.90
N SER A 447 -24.12 8.39 29.05
CA SER A 447 -22.96 7.55 28.71
C SER A 447 -22.03 7.36 29.92
N VAL A 448 -21.01 6.51 29.80
CA VAL A 448 -19.98 6.31 30.84
C VAL A 448 -18.64 6.17 30.16
N VAL A 449 -17.63 6.89 30.65
CA VAL A 449 -16.24 6.70 30.24
C VAL A 449 -15.57 5.76 31.24
N LEU A 450 -14.81 4.78 30.74
CA LEU A 450 -14.01 3.90 31.60
C LEU A 450 -12.77 4.65 32.09
N ASP A 451 -12.67 4.87 33.40
CA ASP A 451 -11.46 5.35 34.09
C ASP A 451 -10.72 4.13 34.68
N ASP A 452 -9.76 3.57 33.94
CA ASP A 452 -8.96 2.40 34.33
C ASP A 452 -7.50 2.61 33.87
N ALA A 453 -6.53 2.35 34.75
CA ALA A 453 -5.11 2.56 34.49
C ALA A 453 -4.57 1.78 33.28
N ALA A 454 -5.27 0.74 32.81
CA ALA A 454 -4.94 0.05 31.56
C ALA A 454 -4.98 0.98 30.33
N PHE A 455 -5.69 2.11 30.42
CA PHE A 455 -5.84 3.10 29.36
C PHE A 455 -5.00 4.37 29.56
N ASP A 456 -4.12 4.45 30.57
CA ASP A 456 -3.20 5.58 30.79
C ASP A 456 -2.27 5.86 29.57
N ASN A 457 -2.13 4.89 28.67
CA ASN A 457 -1.34 4.99 27.43
C ASN A 457 -2.19 4.90 26.15
N ALA A 458 -3.51 4.98 26.25
CA ALA A 458 -4.45 4.82 25.16
C ALA A 458 -5.69 5.72 25.37
N ARG A 459 -6.76 5.45 24.62
CA ARG A 459 -7.97 6.26 24.63
C ARG A 459 -9.04 5.56 25.44
N ASP A 460 -9.62 6.26 26.40
CA ASP A 460 -10.63 5.70 27.30
C ASP A 460 -11.88 5.22 26.53
N PRO A 461 -12.35 3.98 26.79
CA PRO A 461 -13.59 3.47 26.22
C PRO A 461 -14.84 4.25 26.66
N LEU A 462 -15.77 4.46 25.73
CA LEU A 462 -17.06 5.11 25.98
C LEU A 462 -18.20 4.10 25.85
N ALA A 463 -19.03 3.97 26.87
CA ALA A 463 -20.21 3.10 26.86
C ALA A 463 -21.51 3.91 26.75
N GLN A 464 -22.42 3.48 25.89
CA GLN A 464 -23.77 4.05 25.78
C GLN A 464 -24.81 2.96 25.55
N ALA A 465 -25.88 2.99 26.34
CA ALA A 465 -27.04 2.13 26.12
C ALA A 465 -28.01 2.79 25.13
N PHE A 466 -28.47 2.00 24.16
CA PHE A 466 -29.44 2.40 23.14
C PHE A 466 -30.70 1.57 23.23
N GLN A 467 -31.81 2.12 22.77
CA GLN A 467 -33.06 1.39 22.58
C GLN A 467 -33.66 1.79 21.24
N ARG A 468 -34.09 0.80 20.45
CA ARG A 468 -34.82 1.05 19.21
C ARG A 468 -36.02 1.98 19.43
N VAL A 469 -36.20 2.97 18.57
CA VAL A 469 -37.36 3.87 18.58
C VAL A 469 -38.64 3.07 18.38
N GLY A 470 -39.66 3.44 19.15
CA GLY A 470 -40.91 2.68 19.26
C GLY A 470 -40.76 1.31 19.97
N GLY A 471 -39.55 0.88 20.34
CA GLY A 471 -39.24 -0.35 21.07
C GLY A 471 -39.56 -0.32 22.57
N ASN A 472 -39.10 -1.34 23.29
CA ASN A 472 -39.20 -1.46 24.76
C ASN A 472 -37.88 -1.98 25.33
N SER A 473 -37.82 -2.33 26.62
CA SER A 473 -36.57 -2.82 27.25
C SER A 473 -35.97 -4.06 26.56
N LYS A 474 -36.77 -4.88 25.85
CA LYS A 474 -36.25 -6.03 25.10
C LYS A 474 -35.45 -5.65 23.86
N THR A 475 -35.66 -4.44 23.32
CA THR A 475 -34.90 -3.89 22.18
C THR A 475 -33.76 -2.99 22.63
N ARG A 476 -33.39 -3.04 23.92
CA ARG A 476 -32.26 -2.31 24.49
C ARG A 476 -30.97 -3.10 24.29
N PHE A 477 -29.88 -2.40 24.01
CA PHE A 477 -28.54 -2.96 23.89
C PHE A 477 -27.51 -1.92 24.37
N LEU A 478 -26.35 -2.40 24.78
CA LEU A 478 -25.21 -1.58 25.21
C LEU A 478 -24.14 -1.63 24.12
N VAL A 479 -23.56 -0.49 23.79
CA VAL A 479 -22.38 -0.40 22.92
C VAL A 479 -21.23 0.17 23.76
N VAL A 480 -20.04 -0.41 23.62
CA VAL A 480 -18.79 0.09 24.19
C VAL A 480 -17.83 0.39 23.05
N ALA A 481 -17.57 1.67 22.82
CA ALA A 481 -16.56 2.16 21.89
C ALA A 481 -15.18 2.01 22.50
N ASN A 482 -14.18 1.57 21.73
CA ASN A 482 -12.82 1.41 22.21
C ASN A 482 -11.78 1.78 21.14
N HIS A 483 -10.60 2.21 21.57
CA HIS A 483 -9.48 2.46 20.67
C HIS A 483 -8.16 2.14 21.39
N PHE A 484 -7.76 0.87 21.32
CA PHE A 484 -6.65 0.30 22.10
C PHE A 484 -5.30 0.87 21.73
N LYS A 485 -4.27 0.62 22.55
CA LYS A 485 -2.91 1.10 22.28
C LYS A 485 -2.42 0.63 20.90
N SER A 486 -1.97 1.58 20.08
CA SER A 486 -1.42 1.29 18.76
C SER A 486 -0.22 0.32 18.81
N LYS A 487 -0.10 -0.54 17.80
CA LYS A 487 1.06 -1.44 17.60
C LYS A 487 2.40 -0.70 17.38
N GLY A 488 2.37 0.57 16.98
CA GLY A 488 3.57 1.38 16.74
C GLY A 488 4.29 1.89 18.01
N SER A 489 5.44 2.55 17.81
CA SER A 489 6.33 3.06 18.88
C SER A 489 6.88 1.95 19.77
N ASP A 490 7.47 0.93 19.14
CA ASP A 490 8.01 -0.25 19.81
C ASP A 490 9.10 0.09 20.85
N PRO A 491 8.88 -0.18 22.15
CA PRO A 491 9.88 0.06 23.19
C PRO A 491 11.02 -0.96 23.09
N LYS A 492 12.25 -0.45 22.92
CA LYS A 492 13.46 -1.29 22.86
C LYS A 492 14.06 -1.55 24.25
N ASP A 493 13.21 -1.90 25.21
CA ASP A 493 13.57 -2.06 26.63
C ASP A 493 13.51 -3.52 27.13
N GLY A 494 13.08 -4.45 26.28
CA GLY A 494 12.93 -5.86 26.62
C GLY A 494 11.74 -6.17 27.53
N SER A 495 10.83 -5.21 27.73
CA SER A 495 9.57 -5.43 28.42
C SER A 495 8.63 -6.32 27.60
N ALA A 496 7.53 -6.78 28.22
CA ALA A 496 6.45 -7.48 27.51
C ALA A 496 5.72 -6.60 26.48
N ASN A 497 5.97 -5.29 26.48
CA ASN A 497 5.46 -4.37 25.47
C ASN A 497 6.42 -4.18 24.29
N ALA A 498 7.66 -4.66 24.38
CA ALA A 498 8.54 -4.72 23.21
C ALA A 498 7.96 -5.70 22.20
N ASP A 499 8.20 -5.46 20.90
CA ASP A 499 7.88 -6.42 19.86
C ASP A 499 8.65 -7.72 20.08
N GLN A 500 7.91 -8.83 20.17
CA GLN A 500 8.47 -10.16 20.41
C GLN A 500 8.85 -10.88 19.11
N GLY A 501 8.55 -10.30 17.94
CA GLY A 501 8.82 -10.91 16.63
C GLY A 501 7.91 -12.11 16.32
N ASP A 502 6.76 -12.20 16.99
CA ASP A 502 5.76 -13.26 16.83
C ASP A 502 4.60 -12.87 15.88
N GLY A 503 4.67 -11.67 15.31
CA GLY A 503 3.67 -11.08 14.43
C GLY A 503 2.60 -10.24 15.15
N ALA A 504 2.51 -10.29 16.48
CA ALA A 504 1.54 -9.48 17.24
C ALA A 504 1.94 -8.00 17.34
N GLY A 505 3.22 -7.68 17.09
CA GLY A 505 3.77 -6.33 17.19
C GLY A 505 3.85 -5.81 18.63
N ALA A 506 4.38 -4.60 18.79
CA ALA A 506 4.60 -4.01 20.11
C ALA A 506 3.29 -3.74 20.87
N TRP A 507 3.44 -3.49 22.18
CA TRP A 507 2.35 -3.16 23.11
C TRP A 507 1.27 -4.25 23.26
N ASN A 508 1.55 -5.51 22.88
CA ASN A 508 0.59 -6.60 23.01
C ASN A 508 0.17 -6.82 24.48
N ALA A 509 1.12 -6.77 25.43
CA ALA A 509 0.80 -6.92 26.85
C ALA A 509 -0.16 -5.83 27.37
N ALA A 510 0.06 -4.56 27.00
CA ALA A 510 -0.86 -3.46 27.33
C ALA A 510 -2.25 -3.67 26.70
N ARG A 511 -2.32 -4.10 25.43
CA ARG A 511 -3.60 -4.40 24.75
C ARG A 511 -4.36 -5.55 25.45
N VAL A 512 -3.65 -6.54 26.01
CA VAL A 512 -4.27 -7.60 26.83
C VAL A 512 -4.86 -7.06 28.14
N GLU A 513 -4.16 -6.14 28.82
CA GLU A 513 -4.68 -5.47 30.02
C GLU A 513 -5.93 -4.64 29.71
N GLN A 514 -5.90 -3.90 28.59
CA GLN A 514 -7.04 -3.14 28.05
C GLN A 514 -8.22 -4.04 27.73
N ALA A 515 -7.97 -5.21 27.13
CA ALA A 515 -8.98 -6.19 26.83
C ALA A 515 -9.73 -6.66 28.09
N HIS A 516 -8.98 -7.01 29.14
CA HIS A 516 -9.57 -7.39 30.42
C HIS A 516 -10.35 -6.24 31.08
N ALA A 517 -9.87 -5.00 30.98
CA ALA A 517 -10.56 -3.83 31.52
C ALA A 517 -11.92 -3.60 30.84
N VAL A 518 -11.97 -3.67 29.51
CA VAL A 518 -13.22 -3.54 28.74
C VAL A 518 -14.22 -4.64 29.06
N VAL A 519 -13.79 -5.90 29.21
CA VAL A 519 -14.68 -7.01 29.61
C VAL A 519 -15.32 -6.73 30.97
N ARG A 520 -14.52 -6.33 31.98
CA ARG A 520 -15.02 -6.00 33.32
C ARG A 520 -15.98 -4.82 33.28
N PHE A 521 -15.64 -3.78 32.52
CA PHE A 521 -16.44 -2.58 32.37
C PHE A 521 -17.81 -2.88 31.78
N ALA A 522 -17.84 -3.63 30.66
CA ALA A 522 -19.06 -4.05 30.00
C ALA A 522 -19.95 -4.90 30.93
N GLU A 523 -19.37 -5.85 31.67
CA GLU A 523 -20.11 -6.69 32.61
C GLU A 523 -20.75 -5.87 33.73
N GLY A 524 -20.00 -4.92 34.32
CA GLY A 524 -20.50 -4.05 35.38
C GLY A 524 -21.67 -3.14 34.96
N LEU A 525 -21.81 -2.88 33.65
CA LEU A 525 -22.88 -2.03 33.11
C LEU A 525 -24.17 -2.79 32.79
N LYS A 526 -24.16 -4.12 32.64
CA LYS A 526 -25.35 -4.88 32.22
C LYS A 526 -26.57 -4.65 33.13
N ASP A 527 -26.36 -4.72 34.44
CA ASP A 527 -27.41 -4.52 35.44
C ASP A 527 -27.93 -3.08 35.45
N SER A 528 -27.02 -2.10 35.52
CA SER A 528 -27.39 -0.68 35.56
C SER A 528 -28.09 -0.22 34.29
N ARG A 529 -27.75 -0.82 33.14
CA ARG A 529 -28.37 -0.54 31.84
C ARG A 529 -29.56 -1.44 31.52
N ASN A 530 -29.83 -2.45 32.34
CA ASN A 530 -30.92 -3.42 32.17
C ASN A 530 -30.89 -4.06 30.77
N THR A 531 -29.72 -4.58 30.38
CA THR A 531 -29.55 -5.39 29.16
C THR A 531 -28.28 -6.23 29.21
N ASP A 532 -28.39 -7.50 28.80
CA ASP A 532 -27.25 -8.40 28.59
C ASP A 532 -26.75 -8.37 27.13
N LYS A 533 -27.45 -7.64 26.24
CA LYS A 533 -27.06 -7.47 24.84
C LYS A 533 -25.99 -6.39 24.75
N VAL A 534 -24.74 -6.80 24.62
CA VAL A 534 -23.57 -5.92 24.63
C VAL A 534 -22.79 -6.07 23.33
N LEU A 535 -22.39 -4.95 22.74
CA LEU A 535 -21.44 -4.87 21.64
C LEU A 535 -20.20 -4.12 22.12
N LEU A 536 -19.02 -4.70 21.89
CA LEU A 536 -17.73 -4.04 22.00
C LEU A 536 -17.30 -3.75 20.56
N ALA A 537 -17.26 -2.48 20.18
CA ALA A 537 -16.96 -2.08 18.82
C ALA A 537 -15.83 -1.07 18.83
N GLY A 538 -14.89 -1.22 17.90
CA GLY A 538 -13.81 -0.26 17.74
C GLY A 538 -12.56 -0.81 17.11
N ASP A 539 -11.53 0.04 17.08
CA ASP A 539 -10.17 -0.34 16.73
C ASP A 539 -9.46 -0.96 17.96
N PHE A 540 -9.39 -2.29 17.97
CA PHE A 540 -8.71 -3.04 19.03
C PHE A 540 -7.19 -3.02 18.85
N ASN A 541 -6.68 -2.46 17.75
CA ASN A 541 -5.29 -2.53 17.34
C ASN A 541 -4.76 -3.95 17.44
N SER A 542 -5.58 -4.96 17.16
CA SER A 542 -5.27 -6.38 17.27
C SER A 542 -5.95 -7.19 16.20
N TYR A 543 -5.18 -8.06 15.56
CA TYR A 543 -5.69 -9.00 14.57
C TYR A 543 -6.48 -10.13 15.24
N SER A 544 -7.34 -10.81 14.47
CA SER A 544 -8.42 -11.66 15.02
C SER A 544 -7.95 -12.85 15.85
N ALA A 545 -6.72 -13.34 15.64
CA ALA A 545 -6.14 -14.46 16.39
C ALA A 545 -5.16 -14.03 17.49
N GLU A 546 -5.02 -12.72 17.74
CA GLU A 546 -4.14 -12.18 18.78
C GLU A 546 -4.74 -12.23 20.18
N ASP A 547 -3.87 -12.16 21.19
CA ASP A 547 -4.22 -12.31 22.59
C ASP A 547 -5.36 -11.37 23.07
N PRO A 548 -5.42 -10.08 22.68
CA PRO A 548 -6.49 -9.20 23.13
C PRO A 548 -7.87 -9.64 22.64
N ILE A 549 -7.98 -10.14 21.40
CA ILE A 549 -9.23 -10.70 20.88
C ILE A 549 -9.55 -12.03 21.57
N LYS A 550 -8.52 -12.84 21.83
CA LYS A 550 -8.67 -14.08 22.59
C LYS A 550 -9.27 -13.83 23.99
N VAL A 551 -8.84 -12.79 24.71
CA VAL A 551 -9.43 -12.40 26.00
C VAL A 551 -10.94 -12.17 25.89
N MET A 552 -11.40 -11.50 24.83
CA MET A 552 -12.82 -11.24 24.59
C MET A 552 -13.60 -12.52 24.33
N THR A 553 -13.05 -13.39 23.48
CA THR A 553 -13.70 -14.68 23.14
C THR A 553 -13.74 -15.64 24.33
N ASP A 554 -12.70 -15.70 25.17
CA ASP A 554 -12.69 -16.47 26.41
C ASP A 554 -13.71 -15.94 27.43
N ALA A 555 -14.06 -14.64 27.37
CA ALA A 555 -15.14 -14.04 28.15
C ALA A 555 -16.55 -14.27 27.56
N GLY A 556 -16.66 -15.00 26.44
CA GLY A 556 -17.93 -15.37 25.81
C GLY A 556 -18.45 -14.39 24.76
N TYR A 557 -17.64 -13.43 24.31
CA TYR A 557 -17.97 -12.60 23.15
C TYR A 557 -17.71 -13.34 21.84
N VAL A 558 -18.54 -13.08 20.84
CA VAL A 558 -18.42 -13.61 19.48
C VAL A 558 -18.00 -12.48 18.56
N ASN A 559 -17.02 -12.71 17.67
CA ASN A 559 -16.68 -11.73 16.64
C ASN A 559 -17.78 -11.72 15.58
N LEU A 560 -18.50 -10.60 15.46
CA LEU A 560 -19.63 -10.41 14.54
C LEU A 560 -19.21 -9.68 13.26
N GLY A 561 -17.97 -9.17 13.18
CA GLY A 561 -17.48 -8.38 12.05
C GLY A 561 -16.43 -9.08 11.18
N ALA A 562 -15.99 -10.29 11.57
CA ALA A 562 -14.90 -10.99 10.89
C ALA A 562 -15.40 -12.27 10.20
N GLU A 563 -15.88 -12.14 8.96
CA GLU A 563 -15.74 -13.25 8.02
C GLU A 563 -14.30 -13.29 7.51
N ALA A 564 -13.79 -14.49 7.20
CA ALA A 564 -12.44 -14.65 6.67
C ALA A 564 -12.20 -13.87 5.36
N SER A 565 -13.26 -13.49 4.64
CA SER A 565 -13.21 -12.86 3.32
C SER A 565 -13.15 -11.32 3.34
N THR A 566 -13.33 -10.68 4.49
CA THR A 566 -13.39 -9.20 4.63
C THR A 566 -12.36 -8.70 5.65
N GLN A 567 -11.64 -7.63 5.33
CA GLN A 567 -10.56 -7.08 6.17
C GLN A 567 -10.72 -5.57 6.36
N SER A 568 -10.42 -5.04 7.55
CA SER A 568 -10.55 -3.60 7.86
C SER A 568 -9.26 -2.79 7.70
N TYR A 569 -8.12 -3.46 7.54
CA TYR A 569 -6.81 -2.84 7.57
C TYR A 569 -5.80 -3.48 6.60
N LEU A 570 -4.84 -2.66 6.17
CA LEU A 570 -3.72 -3.07 5.32
C LEU A 570 -2.43 -2.47 5.89
N PHE A 571 -1.44 -3.32 6.17
CA PHE A 571 -0.13 -2.86 6.61
C PHE A 571 0.98 -3.75 6.06
N GLY A 572 2.00 -3.14 5.47
CA GLY A 572 3.15 -3.86 4.92
C GLY A 572 2.77 -4.91 3.88
N GLY A 573 1.80 -4.60 3.01
CA GLY A 573 1.25 -5.53 2.03
C GLY A 573 0.51 -6.73 2.62
N ARG A 574 0.10 -6.69 3.90
CA ARG A 574 -0.71 -7.73 4.54
C ARG A 574 -2.10 -7.20 4.90
N THR A 575 -3.13 -7.89 4.45
CA THR A 575 -4.54 -7.58 4.75
C THR A 575 -4.95 -8.26 6.06
N GLY A 576 -5.76 -7.59 6.89
CA GLY A 576 -6.29 -8.17 8.13
C GLY A 576 -7.26 -7.20 8.83
N SER A 577 -7.84 -7.60 9.95
CA SER A 577 -8.79 -6.73 10.66
C SER A 577 -8.27 -6.27 12.02
N LEU A 578 -8.20 -4.94 12.23
CA LEU A 578 -7.96 -4.33 13.54
C LEU A 578 -9.26 -3.79 14.16
N ASP A 579 -10.19 -3.38 13.30
CA ASP A 579 -11.53 -2.96 13.67
C ASP A 579 -12.46 -4.17 13.80
N HIS A 580 -13.10 -4.31 14.95
CA HIS A 580 -13.99 -5.43 15.24
C HIS A 580 -15.32 -4.96 15.84
N VAL A 581 -16.35 -5.79 15.67
CA VAL A 581 -17.60 -5.71 16.45
C VAL A 581 -17.79 -7.05 17.15
N LEU A 582 -17.55 -7.09 18.45
CA LEU A 582 -17.67 -8.27 19.30
C LEU A 582 -18.98 -8.21 20.10
N GLY A 583 -19.83 -9.23 19.98
CA GLY A 583 -21.13 -9.28 20.65
C GLY A 583 -21.20 -10.31 21.76
N SER A 584 -21.89 -9.99 22.85
CA SER A 584 -22.31 -10.99 23.82
C SER A 584 -23.20 -12.05 23.17
N ALA A 585 -23.29 -13.24 23.78
CA ALA A 585 -24.14 -14.32 23.27
C ALA A 585 -25.59 -13.87 22.98
N GLU A 586 -26.16 -13.01 23.82
CA GLU A 586 -27.53 -12.54 23.70
C GLU A 586 -27.78 -11.64 22.48
N ILE A 587 -26.76 -10.94 21.99
CA ILE A 587 -26.86 -10.10 20.80
C ILE A 587 -26.36 -10.82 19.54
N ALA A 588 -25.42 -11.76 19.66
CA ALA A 588 -24.99 -12.62 18.55
C ALA A 588 -26.17 -13.35 17.91
N ASP A 589 -27.10 -13.88 18.74
CA ASP A 589 -28.37 -14.50 18.31
C ASP A 589 -29.38 -13.54 17.64
N LYS A 590 -29.01 -12.27 17.45
CA LYS A 590 -29.83 -11.25 16.80
C LYS A 590 -29.20 -10.71 15.53
N VAL A 591 -27.99 -11.13 15.18
CA VAL A 591 -27.31 -10.68 13.97
C VAL A 591 -28.05 -11.20 12.74
N THR A 592 -28.23 -10.31 11.76
CA THR A 592 -28.87 -10.63 10.47
C THR A 592 -27.91 -10.62 9.30
N GLY A 593 -26.69 -10.11 9.52
CA GLY A 593 -25.62 -10.02 8.54
C GLY A 593 -24.59 -8.99 8.98
N GLU A 594 -23.47 -8.99 8.29
CA GLU A 594 -22.31 -8.17 8.55
C GLU A 594 -21.60 -7.80 7.24
N THR A 595 -20.84 -6.71 7.25
CA THR A 595 -19.99 -6.33 6.12
C THR A 595 -18.88 -5.40 6.60
N ILE A 596 -17.72 -5.48 5.97
CA ILE A 596 -16.70 -4.44 6.00
C ILE A 596 -16.75 -3.73 4.65
N TRP A 597 -16.86 -2.41 4.67
CA TRP A 597 -16.95 -1.63 3.45
C TRP A 597 -15.56 -1.12 3.05
N ASN A 598 -14.92 -1.82 2.12
CA ASN A 598 -13.57 -1.53 1.68
C ASN A 598 -13.49 -0.28 0.80
N ILE A 599 -13.32 0.89 1.42
CA ILE A 599 -13.24 2.20 0.76
C ILE A 599 -12.00 3.00 1.18
N ASN A 600 -11.21 2.51 2.13
CA ASN A 600 -10.17 3.24 2.86
C ASN A 600 -8.85 2.47 2.87
N ALA A 601 -8.77 1.36 3.62
CA ALA A 601 -7.51 0.62 3.80
C ALA A 601 -7.02 0.00 2.49
N THR A 602 -7.96 -0.37 1.62
CA THR A 602 -7.68 -0.93 0.28
C THR A 602 -7.35 0.12 -0.77
N GLU A 603 -7.57 1.41 -0.48
CA GLU A 603 -7.35 2.51 -1.41
C GLU A 603 -5.98 3.16 -1.23
N SER A 604 -5.41 3.68 -2.33
CA SER A 604 -4.10 4.35 -2.26
C SER A 604 -4.17 5.57 -1.36
N VAL A 605 -3.15 5.74 -0.51
CA VAL A 605 -2.98 6.94 0.33
C VAL A 605 -2.92 8.23 -0.49
N ALA A 606 -2.65 8.16 -1.80
CA ALA A 606 -2.65 9.30 -2.70
C ALA A 606 -4.00 10.03 -2.77
N PHE A 607 -5.11 9.33 -2.52
CA PHE A 607 -6.47 9.88 -2.51
C PHE A 607 -6.82 10.59 -1.18
N GLU A 608 -6.02 10.40 -0.14
CA GLU A 608 -6.27 10.95 1.20
C GLU A 608 -6.14 12.48 1.19
N TYR A 609 -6.97 13.18 1.97
CA TYR A 609 -6.89 14.65 2.07
C TYR A 609 -5.48 15.14 2.46
N SER A 610 -4.76 14.34 3.25
CA SER A 610 -3.43 14.65 3.76
C SER A 610 -2.34 14.59 2.68
N ARG A 611 -2.65 14.05 1.49
CA ARG A 611 -1.79 14.02 0.29
C ARG A 611 -2.25 14.98 -0.79
N TYR A 612 -3.24 15.83 -0.51
CA TYR A 612 -3.72 16.83 -1.45
C TYR A 612 -2.57 17.62 -2.11
N ASN A 613 -2.55 17.65 -3.44
CA ASN A 613 -1.57 18.39 -4.24
C ASN A 613 -0.09 18.03 -3.95
N ASN A 614 0.20 16.82 -3.47
CA ASN A 614 1.58 16.35 -3.30
C ASN A 614 2.28 16.06 -4.65
N ASN A 615 1.49 15.71 -5.67
CA ASN A 615 1.87 15.46 -7.05
C ASN A 615 1.09 16.40 -8.01
N VAL A 616 1.50 16.50 -9.27
CA VAL A 616 0.78 17.25 -10.30
C VAL A 616 -0.57 16.62 -10.65
N ALA A 617 -0.67 15.29 -10.59
CA ALA A 617 -1.93 14.57 -10.68
C ALA A 617 -2.85 14.99 -9.51
N GLN A 618 -4.02 15.55 -9.85
CA GLN A 618 -5.01 15.94 -8.85
C GLN A 618 -5.89 14.74 -8.53
N LEU A 619 -5.60 14.07 -7.42
CA LEU A 619 -6.24 12.81 -7.03
C LEU A 619 -7.35 12.99 -5.99
N PHE A 620 -7.40 14.13 -5.31
CA PHE A 620 -8.45 14.38 -4.32
C PHE A 620 -9.82 14.59 -4.98
N SER A 621 -10.78 13.80 -4.53
CA SER A 621 -12.21 13.94 -4.77
C SER A 621 -12.94 14.05 -3.41
N PRO A 622 -14.05 14.80 -3.26
CA PRO A 622 -14.82 14.86 -2.02
C PRO A 622 -15.78 13.66 -1.85
N ASP A 623 -15.36 12.47 -2.30
CA ASP A 623 -16.10 11.22 -2.18
C ASP A 623 -15.71 10.42 -0.91
N GLN A 624 -16.29 9.23 -0.74
CA GLN A 624 -16.04 8.37 0.42
C GLN A 624 -14.65 7.71 0.44
N PHE A 625 -13.97 7.61 -0.70
CA PHE A 625 -12.77 6.78 -0.81
C PHE A 625 -11.59 7.44 -0.10
N ARG A 626 -10.78 6.64 0.62
CA ARG A 626 -9.65 7.10 1.42
C ARG A 626 -10.00 8.29 2.33
N SER A 627 -11.17 8.22 2.95
CA SER A 627 -11.59 9.09 4.05
C SER A 627 -10.85 8.78 5.35
N SER A 628 -10.32 7.57 5.46
CA SER A 628 -9.50 7.06 6.56
C SER A 628 -8.45 6.05 6.04
N ASP A 629 -7.59 5.57 6.92
CA ASP A 629 -6.74 4.39 6.73
C ASP A 629 -7.40 3.08 7.22
N HIS A 630 -8.58 3.15 7.84
CA HIS A 630 -9.38 2.00 8.29
C HIS A 630 -10.70 1.89 7.53
N ASP A 631 -11.09 0.68 7.17
CA ASP A 631 -12.40 0.40 6.57
C ASP A 631 -13.49 0.22 7.63
N PRO A 632 -14.67 0.84 7.47
CA PRO A 632 -15.74 0.72 8.45
C PRO A 632 -16.40 -0.66 8.45
N VAL A 633 -16.70 -1.15 9.66
CA VAL A 633 -17.36 -2.45 9.91
C VAL A 633 -18.82 -2.22 10.29
N LEU A 634 -19.74 -3.01 9.75
CA LEU A 634 -21.19 -2.87 9.97
C LEU A 634 -21.83 -4.22 10.32
N VAL A 635 -22.69 -4.23 11.33
CA VAL A 635 -23.53 -5.38 11.69
C VAL A 635 -25.00 -5.00 11.74
N GLY A 636 -25.87 -5.87 11.20
CA GLY A 636 -27.31 -5.75 11.24
C GLY A 636 -27.91 -6.57 12.38
N LEU A 637 -28.92 -6.02 13.07
CA LEU A 637 -29.54 -6.61 14.25
C LEU A 637 -31.07 -6.67 14.11
N GLN A 638 -31.66 -7.81 14.48
CA GLN A 638 -33.10 -7.96 14.59
C GLN A 638 -33.57 -7.86 16.05
N LEU A 639 -33.96 -6.64 16.46
CA LEU A 639 -34.42 -6.36 17.84
C LEU A 639 -35.94 -6.30 17.93
N ASN A 640 -36.52 -7.37 18.49
CA ASN A 640 -37.97 -7.56 18.60
C ASN A 640 -38.52 -7.16 19.97
N LYS A 641 -39.77 -6.65 19.98
CA LYS A 641 -40.48 -6.26 21.21
C LYS A 641 -41.06 -7.44 21.99
N LYS A 642 -41.15 -8.62 21.36
CA LYS A 642 -41.81 -9.81 21.90
C LYS A 642 -40.79 -10.87 22.23
#